data_AF-W5MQH8-F1
#
_entry.id   AF-W5MQH8-F1
#
_cell.length_a   1.000
_cell.length_b   1.000
_cell.length_c   1.000
_cell.angle_alpha   90.00
_cell.angle_beta   90.00
_cell.angle_gamma   90.00
#
_symmetry.space_group_name_H-M   'P 1'
#
loop_
_entity.id
_entity.type
_entity.pdbx_description
1 polymer ?
#
loop_
_entity_poly.entity_id
_entity_poly.type
_entity_poly.pdbx_seq_one_letter_code
_entity_poly.pdbx_strand_id
1 'polypeptide(L)'
;MSVKAFELVLAVERELLMGDKPRINIECIECCGKNIYIGTNDCFLHHFLLEEKSSSKGNPAFAAQKQLQRHLGLKKPVNELKAASALNRLIVLCDNTIMVVNMLNLEPVPSGAKIKGVVTFTVNENPVNGDPFCVEIGVISVKKRTIQIYMVYEDRVQIVKELSTPEQPSAIGLDGYFLCLALTTQYIILNYNTGASQDLFPYDSEERKPIVKRIGREEFLLAAPGGLGMFATAAGISQRAPVRWSENVIGAAVCFPYVVALDEGFITVHSMLDQQLKQTLSFRDGHILQDFEGKVVLTTTKAVYVLVPLPLERQIQDLLASHRVEEALVLAEGARRNIPKDKFQVMYRRILQQAGFIQFGRLQFSEAKEHFRKGHLDVRELISLYPLLLPTTSTFTRSHPPLHEFADLNHLTQGDQKKILKCKRFLISYLSEIRSTEVANGYRDDVDTALLKLYAEANHESLLDLLVSENACVLMDSVPWLEKHKKFFALGLLYHYNGQDDAAVQLWMQIVNGELHDDTRADLYEYIVDFLTFSSKQDLIWKYADWALQKNEKVGVQIFTKRPEDEEKKGKLNPDNVIKYLHKYSQAIILYLEHLVFEKNIQKEKFHSHLAALYLDRVLQLHSQSETPSEELSSSRTKLQNLLQKSNLYRVQLLLGKIKDTDLKFECAILYGKLEEYDKALHILVHQLKDFQAAERYCLWASEDKDPSYRQRLFHMLLALYMDPSISNDALVMAAVDLLNRHAEVFDAVRVLRLVPESWSVQLLCPFLSGAIRESMHSKRMSQVALGLARSENIIHKHEKMKSKGGPIFLSEKKGCQLCHNTFSEPEFVFHPSGIPIHTHCAAKRNRESPSRRQYPNVNNHT
;
A
#
# COMPACT_ATOMS: atom_id res chain seq x y z
N MET A 1 37.13 -23.46 -7.30
CA MET A 1 37.23 -22.53 -6.16
C MET A 1 36.21 -21.43 -6.37
N SER A 2 35.43 -21.08 -5.35
CA SER A 2 34.36 -20.08 -5.51
C SER A 2 34.82 -18.66 -5.25
N VAL A 3 35.69 -18.47 -4.25
CA VAL A 3 36.18 -17.16 -3.80
C VAL A 3 37.57 -17.31 -3.21
N LYS A 4 38.47 -16.37 -3.52
CA LYS A 4 39.74 -16.25 -2.79
C LYS A 4 39.45 -15.50 -1.48
N ALA A 5 39.47 -16.20 -0.35
CA ALA A 5 39.20 -15.62 0.97
C ALA A 5 40.49 -15.20 1.69
N PHE A 6 41.57 -15.94 1.48
CA PHE A 6 42.86 -15.72 2.14
C PHE A 6 44.01 -15.67 1.14
N GLU A 7 45.05 -14.95 1.53
CA GLU A 7 46.37 -15.00 0.92
C GLU A 7 47.38 -15.60 1.92
N LEU A 8 48.14 -16.59 1.46
CA LEU A 8 49.16 -17.23 2.28
C LEU A 8 50.46 -16.44 2.17
N VAL A 9 50.95 -15.91 3.28
CA VAL A 9 52.15 -15.08 3.34
C VAL A 9 53.16 -15.69 4.30
N LEU A 10 54.42 -15.79 3.86
CA LEU A 10 55.52 -16.23 4.72
C LEU A 10 55.84 -15.12 5.74
N ALA A 11 55.88 -15.47 7.02
CA ALA A 11 56.04 -14.53 8.11
C ALA A 11 57.40 -14.66 8.81
N VAL A 12 57.82 -15.89 9.12
CA VAL A 12 59.13 -16.17 9.72
C VAL A 12 59.82 -17.26 8.91
N GLU A 13 60.95 -16.90 8.31
CA GLU A 13 61.78 -17.84 7.56
C GLU A 13 62.61 -18.72 8.47
N ARG A 14 63.00 -19.88 7.93
CA ARG A 14 63.84 -20.85 8.63
C ARG A 14 65.16 -20.25 9.12
N GLU A 15 65.78 -19.39 8.31
CA GLU A 15 67.09 -18.78 8.60
C GLU A 15 67.04 -17.93 9.88
N LEU A 16 65.99 -17.13 10.04
CA LEU A 16 65.74 -16.29 11.22
C LEU A 16 65.48 -17.11 12.49
N LEU A 17 64.88 -18.30 12.34
CA LEU A 17 64.56 -19.20 13.44
C LEU A 17 65.79 -19.99 13.92
N MET A 18 66.44 -20.70 13.01
CA MET A 18 67.29 -21.85 13.35
C MET A 18 68.75 -21.71 12.88
N GLY A 19 69.06 -20.68 12.09
CA GLY A 19 70.33 -20.60 11.37
C GLY A 19 70.60 -21.89 10.58
N ASP A 20 71.86 -22.35 10.59
CA ASP A 20 72.29 -23.59 9.91
C ASP A 20 72.02 -24.89 10.69
N LYS A 21 71.37 -24.86 11.86
CA LYS A 21 71.18 -26.08 12.68
C LYS A 21 70.09 -26.99 12.07
N PRO A 22 70.42 -28.21 11.63
CA PRO A 22 69.51 -29.02 10.81
C PRO A 22 68.44 -29.80 11.59
N ARG A 23 68.46 -29.81 12.93
CA ARG A 23 67.63 -30.69 13.78
C ARG A 23 66.59 -29.98 14.65
N ILE A 24 66.47 -28.65 14.53
CA ILE A 24 65.48 -27.90 15.31
C ILE A 24 64.15 -27.93 14.53
N ASN A 25 63.04 -28.18 15.23
CA ASN A 25 61.69 -28.15 14.69
C ASN A 25 60.81 -27.25 15.56
N ILE A 26 59.83 -26.58 14.92
CA ILE A 26 58.76 -25.87 15.60
C ILE A 26 57.76 -26.89 16.16
N GLU A 27 57.53 -26.86 17.47
CA GLU A 27 56.59 -27.76 18.17
C GLU A 27 55.30 -27.04 18.59
N CYS A 28 55.41 -25.76 18.93
CA CYS A 28 54.25 -24.92 19.27
C CYS A 28 54.49 -23.46 18.93
N ILE A 29 53.39 -22.72 18.78
CA ILE A 29 53.38 -21.30 18.45
C ILE A 29 52.24 -20.61 19.19
N GLU A 30 52.47 -19.37 19.61
CA GLU A 30 51.48 -18.50 20.23
C GLU A 30 51.70 -17.05 19.75
N CYS A 31 50.61 -16.33 19.48
CA CYS A 31 50.68 -14.92 19.08
C CYS A 31 49.95 -14.02 20.08
N CYS A 32 50.51 -12.84 20.32
CA CYS A 32 49.92 -11.79 21.16
C CYS A 32 50.14 -10.43 20.49
N GLY A 33 49.13 -9.90 19.82
CA GLY A 33 49.22 -8.67 19.02
C GLY A 33 50.24 -8.78 17.87
N LYS A 34 51.40 -8.13 18.03
CA LYS A 34 52.54 -8.20 17.09
C LYS A 34 53.63 -9.19 17.53
N ASN A 35 53.55 -9.73 18.73
CA ASN A 35 54.55 -10.64 19.25
C ASN A 35 54.21 -12.08 18.87
N ILE A 36 55.19 -12.81 18.38
CA ILE A 36 55.10 -14.24 18.10
C ILE A 36 56.09 -14.97 19.01
N TYR A 37 55.59 -15.97 19.71
CA TYR A 37 56.37 -16.86 20.57
C TYR A 37 56.38 -18.26 19.96
N ILE A 38 57.58 -18.82 19.81
CA ILE A 38 57.78 -20.12 19.15
C ILE A 38 58.54 -21.02 20.12
N GLY A 39 57.97 -22.19 20.37
CA GLY A 39 58.60 -23.26 21.15
C GLY A 39 59.17 -24.33 20.23
N THR A 40 60.39 -24.75 20.52
CA THR A 40 61.13 -25.73 19.71
C THR A 40 61.34 -27.06 20.44
N ASN A 41 61.71 -28.07 19.67
CA ASN A 41 62.03 -29.41 20.18
C ASN A 41 63.27 -29.46 21.08
N ASP A 42 64.19 -28.49 20.94
CA ASP A 42 65.40 -28.34 21.75
C ASP A 42 65.21 -27.41 22.97
N CYS A 43 63.98 -27.20 23.41
CA CYS A 43 63.64 -26.47 24.64
C CYS A 43 63.98 -24.97 24.61
N PHE A 44 64.01 -24.36 23.42
CA PHE A 44 64.10 -22.92 23.28
C PHE A 44 62.72 -22.27 23.12
N LEU A 45 62.61 -21.08 23.71
CA LEU A 45 61.58 -20.10 23.38
C LEU A 45 62.21 -19.00 22.54
N HIS A 46 61.60 -18.73 21.39
CA HIS A 46 61.97 -17.61 20.54
C HIS A 46 60.85 -16.58 20.54
N HIS A 47 61.23 -15.31 20.67
CA HIS A 47 60.33 -14.16 20.60
C HIS A 47 60.65 -13.32 19.37
N PHE A 48 59.66 -13.15 18.51
CA PHE A 48 59.72 -12.31 17.32
C PHE A 48 58.70 -11.19 17.40
N LEU A 49 59.05 -10.04 16.86
CA LEU A 49 58.12 -8.95 16.56
C LEU A 49 57.78 -9.01 15.07
N LEU A 50 56.49 -9.13 14.77
CA LEU A 50 55.97 -9.17 13.41
C LEU A 50 55.48 -7.78 12.99
N GLU A 51 56.13 -7.20 11.99
CA GLU A 51 55.70 -5.95 11.35
C GLU A 51 55.03 -6.25 10.01
N GLU A 52 53.80 -5.76 9.85
CA GLU A 52 53.07 -5.83 8.60
C GLU A 52 53.54 -4.71 7.66
N LYS A 53 54.02 -5.09 6.48
CA LYS A 53 54.46 -4.19 5.42
C LYS A 53 53.58 -4.40 4.20
N SER A 54 53.22 -3.32 3.52
CA SER A 54 52.59 -3.43 2.20
C SER A 54 53.68 -3.43 1.13
N SER A 55 53.66 -4.44 0.25
CA SER A 55 54.49 -4.45 -0.96
C SER A 55 54.15 -3.26 -1.86
N SER A 56 55.05 -2.90 -2.79
CA SER A 56 54.82 -1.85 -3.80
C SER A 56 53.59 -2.12 -4.70
N LYS A 57 53.12 -3.37 -4.75
CA LYS A 57 51.88 -3.79 -5.44
C LYS A 57 50.65 -3.85 -4.52
N GLY A 58 50.76 -3.45 -3.25
CA GLY A 58 49.67 -3.49 -2.28
C GLY A 58 49.41 -4.85 -1.62
N ASN A 59 50.23 -5.87 -1.89
CA ASN A 59 50.09 -7.18 -1.24
C ASN A 59 50.62 -7.14 0.20
N PRO A 60 49.97 -7.83 1.15
CA PRO A 60 50.46 -7.94 2.51
C PRO A 60 51.77 -8.74 2.53
N ALA A 61 52.78 -8.21 3.19
CA ALA A 61 54.05 -8.85 3.47
C ALA A 61 54.37 -8.69 4.96
N PHE A 62 55.14 -9.62 5.52
CA PHE A 62 55.56 -9.52 6.90
C PHE A 62 57.09 -9.42 7.00
N ALA A 63 57.56 -8.60 7.92
CA ALA A 63 58.94 -8.57 8.35
C ALA A 63 59.00 -9.04 9.80
N ALA A 64 59.65 -10.19 10.03
CA ALA A 64 59.89 -10.69 11.38
C ALA A 64 61.25 -10.22 11.89
N GLN A 65 61.25 -9.57 13.05
CA GLN A 65 62.46 -9.20 13.77
C GLN A 65 62.60 -10.07 15.02
N LYS A 66 63.70 -10.83 15.11
CA LYS A 66 64.02 -11.63 16.30
C LYS A 66 64.39 -10.69 17.45
N GLN A 67 63.64 -10.74 18.54
CA GLN A 67 63.89 -9.92 19.73
C GLN A 67 64.79 -10.69 20.69
N LEU A 68 64.34 -11.85 21.16
CA LEU A 68 65.01 -12.64 22.18
C LEU A 68 64.87 -14.14 21.92
N GLN A 69 65.80 -14.90 22.48
CA GLN A 69 65.69 -16.36 22.56
C GLN A 69 66.22 -16.84 23.91
N ARG A 70 65.62 -17.89 24.45
CA ARG A 70 66.03 -18.43 25.75
C ARG A 70 65.78 -19.92 25.86
N HIS A 71 66.76 -20.63 26.42
CA HIS A 71 66.64 -22.04 26.76
C HIS A 71 66.03 -22.19 28.15
N LEU A 72 65.01 -23.05 28.30
CA LEU A 72 64.31 -23.21 29.58
C LEU A 72 65.03 -24.13 30.59
N GLY A 73 66.16 -24.73 30.20
CA GLY A 73 66.97 -25.58 31.07
C GLY A 73 66.47 -27.02 31.21
N LEU A 74 65.49 -27.42 30.39
CA LEU A 74 64.96 -28.78 30.33
C LEU A 74 65.46 -29.49 29.07
N LYS A 75 65.29 -30.82 29.00
CA LYS A 75 65.75 -31.64 27.86
C LYS A 75 64.63 -32.04 26.89
N LYS A 76 63.38 -31.70 27.21
CA LYS A 76 62.20 -32.07 26.44
C LYS A 76 61.69 -30.90 25.60
N PRO A 77 60.94 -31.17 24.52
CA PRO A 77 60.34 -30.12 23.70
C PRO A 77 59.45 -29.18 24.50
N VAL A 78 59.29 -27.96 24.01
CA VAL A 78 58.20 -27.08 24.44
C VAL A 78 56.93 -27.52 23.72
N ASN A 79 55.97 -28.09 24.46
CA ASN A 79 54.80 -28.74 23.87
C ASN A 79 53.67 -27.75 23.54
N GLU A 80 53.40 -26.80 24.43
CA GLU A 80 52.32 -25.83 24.25
C GLU A 80 52.70 -24.46 24.85
N LEU A 81 52.19 -23.41 24.22
CA LEU A 81 52.34 -22.02 24.63
C LEU A 81 50.97 -21.35 24.63
N LYS A 82 50.69 -20.55 25.65
CA LYS A 82 49.52 -19.67 25.70
C LYS A 82 49.86 -18.31 26.27
N ALA A 83 49.38 -17.27 25.62
CA ALA A 83 49.63 -15.89 26.01
C ALA A 83 48.59 -15.42 27.05
N ALA A 84 49.06 -14.96 28.20
CA ALA A 84 48.27 -14.23 29.19
C ALA A 84 48.62 -12.74 29.11
N SER A 85 48.11 -12.07 28.08
CA SER A 85 48.45 -10.68 27.74
C SER A 85 48.16 -9.70 28.88
N ALA A 86 47.03 -9.88 29.59
CA ALA A 86 46.66 -9.06 30.75
C ALA A 86 47.68 -9.12 31.90
N LEU A 87 48.46 -10.20 32.00
CA LEU A 87 49.47 -10.42 33.05
C LEU A 87 50.90 -10.17 32.55
N ASN A 88 51.09 -9.86 31.27
CA ASN A 88 52.40 -9.89 30.59
C ASN A 88 53.15 -11.22 30.85
N ARG A 89 52.41 -12.33 30.90
CA ARG A 89 52.94 -13.67 31.13
C ARG A 89 52.66 -14.61 29.96
N LEU A 90 53.60 -15.52 29.71
CA LEU A 90 53.51 -16.62 28.77
C LEU A 90 53.43 -17.91 29.59
N ILE A 91 52.38 -18.69 29.40
CA ILE A 91 52.18 -19.98 30.05
C ILE A 91 52.78 -21.04 29.13
N VAL A 92 53.74 -21.79 29.65
CA VAL A 92 54.59 -22.70 28.87
C VAL A 92 54.46 -24.10 29.43
N LEU A 93 54.07 -25.07 28.58
CA LEU A 93 54.09 -26.49 28.92
C LEU A 93 55.36 -27.14 28.37
N CYS A 94 56.21 -27.61 29.28
CA CYS A 94 57.41 -28.36 28.94
C CYS A 94 57.66 -29.45 29.98
N ASP A 95 58.03 -30.66 29.55
CA ASP A 95 58.26 -31.82 30.44
C ASP A 95 57.10 -32.09 31.42
N ASN A 96 55.87 -32.11 30.89
CA ASN A 96 54.62 -32.29 31.65
C ASN A 96 54.45 -31.31 32.82
N THR A 97 55.10 -30.15 32.74
CA THR A 97 55.04 -29.10 33.75
C THR A 97 54.66 -27.79 33.10
N ILE A 98 53.59 -27.15 33.56
CA ILE A 98 53.29 -25.77 33.22
C ILE A 98 54.19 -24.85 34.04
N MET A 99 54.84 -23.91 33.37
CA MET A 99 55.62 -22.84 33.96
C MET A 99 55.13 -21.49 33.45
N VAL A 100 55.11 -20.49 34.31
CA VAL A 100 54.83 -19.11 33.93
C VAL A 100 56.13 -18.38 33.62
N VAL A 101 56.20 -17.75 32.46
CA VAL A 101 57.38 -17.04 31.94
C VAL A 101 56.98 -15.60 31.65
N ASN A 102 57.87 -14.62 31.86
CA ASN A 102 57.60 -13.23 31.48
C ASN A 102 57.71 -13.05 29.96
N MET A 103 56.72 -12.39 29.35
CA MET A 103 56.63 -12.22 27.90
C MET A 103 57.77 -11.38 27.29
N LEU A 104 58.31 -10.42 28.04
CA LEU A 104 59.28 -9.46 27.53
C LEU A 104 60.71 -9.96 27.59
N ASN A 105 61.11 -10.65 28.66
CA ASN A 105 62.49 -11.11 28.85
C ASN A 105 62.65 -12.64 28.82
N LEU A 106 61.53 -13.37 28.68
CA LEU A 106 61.44 -14.83 28.71
C LEU A 106 61.91 -15.47 30.03
N GLU A 107 61.96 -14.73 31.14
CA GLU A 107 62.37 -15.28 32.43
C GLU A 107 61.28 -16.12 33.09
N PRO A 108 61.59 -17.35 33.54
CA PRO A 108 60.66 -18.11 34.34
C PRO A 108 60.43 -17.40 35.66
N VAL A 109 59.17 -17.27 36.06
CA VAL A 109 58.80 -16.67 37.34
C VAL A 109 59.29 -17.59 38.47
N PRO A 110 60.11 -17.09 39.42
CA PRO A 110 60.79 -17.93 40.41
C PRO A 110 59.87 -18.44 41.54
N SER A 111 58.71 -17.83 41.76
CA SER A 111 57.70 -18.27 42.74
C SER A 111 56.95 -19.53 42.26
N GLY A 112 56.26 -20.22 43.17
CA GLY A 112 55.63 -21.55 42.99
C GLY A 112 54.53 -21.69 41.92
N ALA A 113 54.52 -20.85 40.88
CA ALA A 113 53.67 -20.89 39.70
C ALA A 113 54.07 -22.04 38.74
N LYS A 114 54.23 -23.27 39.27
CA LYS A 114 54.48 -24.48 38.48
C LYS A 114 53.41 -25.53 38.74
N ILE A 115 52.80 -26.05 37.69
CA ILE A 115 51.81 -27.13 37.76
C ILE A 115 52.45 -28.39 37.18
N LYS A 116 52.57 -29.46 37.96
CA LYS A 116 53.23 -30.71 37.54
C LYS A 116 52.20 -31.76 37.11
N GLY A 117 52.61 -32.63 36.19
CA GLY A 117 51.79 -33.76 35.74
C GLY A 117 50.68 -33.33 34.80
N VAL A 118 50.99 -32.43 33.87
CA VAL A 118 50.07 -31.88 32.86
C VAL A 118 50.25 -32.60 31.53
N VAL A 119 49.14 -32.95 30.88
CA VAL A 119 49.12 -33.49 29.51
C VAL A 119 49.01 -32.34 28.49
N THR A 120 48.02 -31.48 28.66
CA THR A 120 47.70 -30.32 27.81
C THR A 120 46.89 -29.33 28.64
N PHE A 121 46.81 -28.08 28.18
CA PHE A 121 46.00 -27.07 28.82
C PHE A 121 45.37 -26.09 27.82
N THR A 122 44.33 -25.40 28.26
CA THR A 122 43.68 -24.35 27.49
C THR A 122 43.33 -23.16 28.38
N VAL A 123 43.26 -21.97 27.80
CA VAL A 123 42.87 -20.74 28.48
C VAL A 123 41.37 -20.52 28.30
N ASN A 124 40.67 -20.10 29.35
CA ASN A 124 39.29 -19.67 29.24
C ASN A 124 39.23 -18.25 28.65
N GLU A 125 38.80 -18.14 27.39
CA GLU A 125 38.60 -16.83 26.74
C GLU A 125 37.32 -16.12 27.22
N ASN A 126 36.44 -16.82 27.94
CA ASN A 126 35.23 -16.28 28.56
C ASN A 126 35.21 -16.68 30.04
N PRO A 127 36.15 -16.15 30.85
CA PRO A 127 36.33 -16.57 32.23
C PRO A 127 35.08 -16.28 33.05
N VAL A 128 34.79 -17.19 33.98
CA VAL A 128 33.66 -17.04 34.90
C VAL A 128 33.96 -16.02 35.99
N ASN A 129 35.23 -15.98 36.42
CA ASN A 129 35.68 -15.03 37.41
C ASN A 129 35.89 -13.66 36.75
N GLY A 130 35.31 -12.61 37.33
CA GLY A 130 35.41 -11.24 36.82
C GLY A 130 36.70 -10.50 37.22
N ASP A 131 37.64 -11.16 37.89
CA ASP A 131 38.91 -10.55 38.29
C ASP A 131 39.84 -10.33 37.06
N PRO A 132 40.13 -9.08 36.68
CA PRO A 132 40.95 -8.77 35.50
C PRO A 132 42.45 -9.08 35.69
N PHE A 133 42.91 -9.39 36.92
CA PHE A 133 44.30 -9.65 37.24
C PHE A 133 44.65 -11.14 37.32
N CYS A 134 43.81 -11.99 36.74
CA CYS A 134 44.08 -13.41 36.64
C CYS A 134 43.52 -14.01 35.34
N VAL A 135 44.06 -15.16 34.96
CA VAL A 135 43.61 -15.93 33.81
C VAL A 135 43.16 -17.31 34.28
N GLU A 136 41.95 -17.71 33.91
CA GLU A 136 41.44 -19.05 34.19
C GLU A 136 41.94 -20.02 33.13
N ILE A 137 42.50 -21.16 33.55
CA ILE A 137 42.98 -22.22 32.66
C ILE A 137 42.39 -23.58 33.04
N GLY A 138 42.09 -24.39 32.03
CA GLY A 138 41.71 -25.79 32.18
C GLY A 138 42.90 -26.69 31.89
N VAL A 139 43.21 -27.61 32.81
CA VAL A 139 44.40 -28.48 32.77
C VAL A 139 43.98 -29.94 32.82
N ILE A 140 44.50 -30.75 31.90
CA ILE A 140 44.34 -32.21 31.94
C ILE A 140 45.52 -32.82 32.71
N SER A 141 45.24 -33.61 33.74
CA SER A 141 46.28 -34.28 34.54
C SER A 141 46.64 -35.66 34.01
N VAL A 142 47.93 -36.02 34.08
CA VAL A 142 48.51 -37.29 33.62
C VAL A 142 48.09 -38.48 34.50
N LYS A 143 47.92 -38.28 35.82
CA LYS A 143 47.91 -39.39 36.79
C LYS A 143 46.52 -39.81 37.30
N LYS A 144 45.47 -39.06 36.99
CA LYS A 144 44.22 -39.14 37.75
C LYS A 144 42.93 -39.19 36.93
N ARG A 145 42.98 -39.17 35.59
CA ARG A 145 41.78 -38.95 34.75
C ARG A 145 40.96 -37.76 35.28
N THR A 146 41.66 -36.68 35.62
CA THR A 146 41.06 -35.49 36.22
C THR A 146 41.39 -34.26 35.40
N ILE A 147 40.42 -33.35 35.39
CA ILE A 147 40.58 -31.99 34.88
C ILE A 147 40.64 -31.06 36.08
N GLN A 148 41.59 -30.14 36.04
CA GLN A 148 41.79 -29.16 37.09
C GLN A 148 41.65 -27.76 36.50
N ILE A 149 40.81 -26.93 37.10
CA ILE A 149 40.66 -25.53 36.76
C ILE A 149 41.55 -24.72 37.68
N TYR A 150 42.42 -23.90 37.11
CA TYR A 150 43.36 -23.05 37.84
C TYR A 150 43.13 -21.58 37.51
N MET A 151 43.28 -20.71 38.51
CA MET A 151 43.53 -19.28 38.29
C MET A 151 45.03 -19.04 38.31
N VAL A 152 45.54 -18.46 37.23
CA VAL A 152 46.93 -18.03 37.09
C VAL A 152 46.97 -16.52 37.35
N TYR A 153 47.73 -16.12 38.36
CA TYR A 153 48.05 -14.73 38.67
C TYR A 153 49.48 -14.41 38.20
N GLU A 154 49.92 -13.18 38.43
CA GLU A 154 51.26 -12.73 38.03
C GLU A 154 52.41 -13.55 38.66
N ASP A 155 52.25 -13.96 39.93
CA ASP A 155 53.29 -14.59 40.75
C ASP A 155 52.86 -15.93 41.39
N ARG A 156 51.60 -16.34 41.24
CA ARG A 156 51.06 -17.56 41.86
C ARG A 156 50.02 -18.24 40.99
N VAL A 157 49.76 -19.50 41.29
CA VAL A 157 48.73 -20.31 40.64
C VAL A 157 47.88 -20.96 41.73
N GLN A 158 46.55 -20.89 41.58
CA GLN A 158 45.59 -21.42 42.54
C GLN A 158 44.64 -22.40 41.86
N ILE A 159 44.44 -23.59 42.44
CA ILE A 159 43.42 -24.53 41.98
C ILE A 159 42.04 -24.08 42.47
N VAL A 160 41.07 -24.03 41.57
CA VAL A 160 39.67 -23.66 41.83
C VAL A 160 38.79 -24.90 41.93
N LYS A 161 38.97 -25.83 40.99
CA LYS A 161 38.12 -27.01 40.88
C LYS A 161 38.93 -28.20 40.37
N GLU A 162 38.62 -29.37 40.89
CA GLU A 162 39.09 -30.65 40.36
C GLU A 162 37.87 -31.51 40.02
N LEU A 163 37.88 -32.10 38.83
CA LEU A 163 36.79 -32.88 38.25
C LEU A 163 37.37 -34.23 37.81
N SER A 164 36.62 -35.31 38.02
CA SER A 164 36.97 -36.63 37.48
C SER A 164 36.24 -36.86 36.17
N THR A 165 36.94 -37.46 35.19
CA THR A 165 36.36 -37.88 33.91
C THR A 165 36.30 -39.41 33.83
N PRO A 166 35.35 -39.97 33.07
CA PRO A 166 35.23 -41.44 32.94
C PRO A 166 36.47 -42.06 32.29
N GLU A 167 37.01 -41.40 31.28
CA GLU A 167 38.21 -41.78 30.54
C GLU A 167 39.27 -40.69 30.62
N GLN A 168 40.51 -40.99 30.20
CA GLN A 168 41.58 -40.00 30.15
C GLN A 168 41.32 -39.03 28.99
N PRO A 169 41.14 -37.72 29.23
CA PRO A 169 40.99 -36.75 28.17
C PRO A 169 42.31 -36.53 27.43
N SER A 170 42.24 -36.35 26.12
CA SER A 170 43.38 -36.08 25.23
C SER A 170 43.43 -34.61 24.77
N ALA A 171 42.27 -33.94 24.67
CA ALA A 171 42.16 -32.51 24.36
C ALA A 171 41.02 -31.85 25.13
N ILE A 172 41.14 -30.53 25.31
CA ILE A 172 40.23 -29.71 26.11
C ILE A 172 39.98 -28.35 25.42
N GLY A 173 38.72 -27.96 25.33
CA GLY A 173 38.26 -26.60 25.03
C GLY A 173 37.45 -26.07 26.21
N LEU A 174 37.54 -24.78 26.49
CA LEU A 174 36.91 -24.17 27.65
C LEU A 174 36.25 -22.84 27.25
N ASP A 175 34.98 -22.66 27.63
CA ASP A 175 34.25 -21.39 27.53
C ASP A 175 33.25 -21.28 28.69
N GLY A 176 33.36 -20.21 29.49
CA GLY A 176 32.50 -20.05 30.65
C GLY A 176 32.65 -21.24 31.60
N TYR A 177 31.54 -21.85 31.98
CA TYR A 177 31.52 -23.05 32.83
C TYR A 177 31.67 -24.37 32.06
N PHE A 178 31.73 -24.34 30.73
CA PHE A 178 31.62 -25.51 29.88
C PHE A 178 32.97 -25.94 29.32
N LEU A 179 33.26 -27.22 29.54
CA LEU A 179 34.43 -27.92 29.03
C LEU A 179 33.99 -28.83 27.89
N CYS A 180 34.55 -28.64 26.70
CA CYS A 180 34.46 -29.64 25.65
C CYS A 180 35.70 -30.52 25.69
N LEU A 181 35.51 -31.83 25.77
CA LEU A 181 36.58 -32.78 26.03
C LEU A 181 36.59 -33.87 24.96
N ALA A 182 37.77 -34.14 24.42
CA ALA A 182 38.02 -35.36 23.67
C ALA A 182 38.52 -36.43 24.64
N LEU A 183 37.71 -37.44 24.90
CA LEU A 183 38.14 -38.63 25.64
C LEU A 183 38.90 -39.58 24.70
N THR A 184 39.21 -40.78 25.18
CA THR A 184 39.84 -41.81 24.34
C THR A 184 38.87 -42.39 23.31
N THR A 185 37.58 -42.49 23.64
CA THR A 185 36.56 -43.14 22.79
C THR A 185 35.42 -42.23 22.31
N GLN A 186 35.31 -41.00 22.82
CA GLN A 186 34.20 -40.09 22.50
C GLN A 186 34.48 -38.63 22.84
N TYR A 187 33.70 -37.73 22.24
CA TYR A 187 33.63 -36.33 22.69
C TYR A 187 32.50 -36.14 23.70
N ILE A 188 32.76 -35.32 24.74
CA ILE A 188 31.76 -34.95 25.75
C ILE A 188 31.79 -33.45 26.03
N ILE A 189 30.68 -32.92 26.53
CA ILE A 189 30.61 -31.60 27.16
C ILE A 189 30.36 -31.77 28.64
N LEU A 190 31.18 -31.12 29.47
CA LEU A 190 31.12 -31.18 30.92
C LEU A 190 30.99 -29.77 31.48
N ASN A 191 29.99 -29.53 32.32
CA ASN A 191 29.89 -28.29 33.07
C ASN A 191 30.64 -28.45 34.40
N TYR A 192 31.71 -27.68 34.64
CA TYR A 192 32.52 -27.86 35.85
C TYR A 192 31.89 -27.28 37.13
N ASN A 193 30.87 -26.43 37.01
CA ASN A 193 30.15 -25.90 38.16
C ASN A 193 29.13 -26.91 38.68
N THR A 194 28.30 -27.45 37.78
CA THR A 194 27.24 -28.41 38.15
C THR A 194 27.71 -29.86 38.16
N GLY A 195 28.80 -30.17 37.46
CA GLY A 195 29.28 -31.54 37.23
C GLY A 195 28.48 -32.31 36.17
N ALA A 196 27.50 -31.69 35.52
CA ALA A 196 26.70 -32.35 34.48
C ALA A 196 27.54 -32.63 33.23
N SER A 197 27.45 -33.86 32.72
CA SER A 197 28.12 -34.32 31.50
C SER A 197 27.13 -34.73 30.42
N GLN A 198 27.40 -34.37 29.18
CA GLN A 198 26.62 -34.73 27.99
C GLN A 198 27.54 -35.36 26.95
N ASP A 199 27.22 -36.58 26.53
CA ASP A 199 27.95 -37.27 25.45
C ASP A 199 27.54 -36.68 24.09
N LEU A 200 28.52 -36.56 23.18
CA LEU A 200 28.31 -36.05 21.82
C LEU A 200 28.31 -37.18 20.79
N PHE A 201 29.50 -37.60 20.37
CA PHE A 201 29.68 -38.65 19.37
C PHE A 201 31.00 -39.42 19.58
N PRO A 202 31.09 -40.66 19.07
CA PRO A 202 32.29 -41.49 19.19
C PRO A 202 33.50 -40.91 18.45
N TYR A 203 34.67 -41.20 18.98
CA TYR A 203 35.97 -40.72 18.49
C TYR A 203 37.07 -41.69 18.92
N ASP A 204 38.02 -42.00 18.04
CA ASP A 204 39.16 -42.84 18.42
C ASP A 204 40.46 -42.02 18.47
N SER A 205 41.04 -41.94 19.67
CA SER A 205 42.31 -41.24 19.91
C SER A 205 43.55 -41.92 19.34
N GLU A 206 43.48 -43.22 19.00
CA GLU A 206 44.59 -43.95 18.39
C GLU A 206 44.65 -43.74 16.87
N GLU A 207 43.50 -43.58 16.22
CA GLU A 207 43.45 -43.39 14.77
C GLU A 207 43.75 -41.95 14.35
N ARG A 208 43.27 -40.97 15.12
CA ARG A 208 43.29 -39.55 14.72
C ARG A 208 43.67 -38.66 15.89
N LYS A 209 44.16 -37.45 15.59
CA LYS A 209 44.40 -36.41 16.60
C LYS A 209 43.09 -35.67 16.88
N PRO A 210 42.74 -35.38 18.15
CA PRO A 210 41.48 -34.73 18.45
C PRO A 210 41.53 -33.26 18.07
N ILE A 211 40.41 -32.73 17.60
CA ILE A 211 40.25 -31.29 17.37
C ILE A 211 39.13 -30.82 18.28
N VAL A 212 39.50 -29.98 19.25
CA VAL A 212 38.57 -29.26 20.11
C VAL A 212 38.91 -27.78 20.03
N LYS A 213 38.10 -27.02 19.29
CA LYS A 213 38.33 -25.59 19.10
C LYS A 213 37.12 -24.78 19.53
N ARG A 214 37.31 -23.82 20.43
CA ARG A 214 36.30 -22.80 20.74
C ARG A 214 36.10 -21.90 19.53
N ILE A 215 34.85 -21.67 19.13
CA ILE A 215 34.53 -20.81 17.97
C ILE A 215 33.62 -19.62 18.31
N GLY A 216 33.00 -19.66 19.48
CA GLY A 216 32.10 -18.62 19.98
C GLY A 216 31.81 -18.85 21.46
N ARG A 217 30.92 -18.01 22.01
CA ARG A 217 30.39 -18.24 23.36
C ARG A 217 29.63 -19.56 23.37
N GLU A 218 30.02 -20.47 24.25
CA GLU A 218 29.40 -21.76 24.45
C GLU A 218 29.29 -22.61 23.16
N GLU A 219 30.18 -22.41 22.18
CA GLU A 219 30.15 -23.10 20.88
C GLU A 219 31.56 -23.60 20.51
N PHE A 220 31.65 -24.89 20.16
CA PHE A 220 32.87 -25.60 19.86
C PHE A 220 32.81 -26.25 18.47
N LEU A 221 33.95 -26.31 17.79
CA LEU A 221 34.18 -27.03 16.54
C LEU A 221 34.98 -28.30 16.83
N LEU A 222 34.46 -29.42 16.35
CA LEU A 222 34.97 -30.76 16.62
C LEU A 222 35.22 -31.55 15.35
N ALA A 223 36.23 -32.41 15.36
CA ALA A 223 36.44 -33.39 14.30
C ALA A 223 35.61 -34.65 14.55
N ALA A 224 34.59 -34.83 13.72
CA ALA A 224 33.72 -36.00 13.72
C ALA A 224 34.15 -37.04 12.67
N PRO A 225 33.72 -38.30 12.85
CA PRO A 225 34.02 -39.38 11.90
C PRO A 225 33.58 -39.05 10.46
N GLY A 226 34.30 -39.58 9.47
CA GLY A 226 34.00 -39.39 8.05
C GLY A 226 34.38 -38.03 7.46
N GLY A 227 35.35 -37.33 8.08
CA GLY A 227 35.85 -36.04 7.57
C GLY A 227 34.86 -34.90 7.76
N LEU A 228 34.14 -34.89 8.89
CA LEU A 228 33.15 -33.88 9.22
C LEU A 228 33.65 -32.95 10.33
N GLY A 229 33.49 -31.65 10.14
CA GLY A 229 33.62 -30.63 11.18
C GLY A 229 32.26 -30.31 11.78
N MET A 230 32.02 -30.80 13.00
CA MET A 230 30.76 -30.63 13.72
C MET A 230 30.81 -29.38 14.62
N PHE A 231 29.72 -28.62 14.61
CA PHE A 231 29.52 -27.50 15.54
C PHE A 231 28.69 -28.00 16.72
N ALA A 232 29.20 -27.90 17.94
CA ALA A 232 28.51 -28.33 19.15
C ALA A 232 28.36 -27.16 20.12
N THR A 233 27.13 -26.89 20.55
CA THR A 233 26.86 -25.93 21.63
C THR A 233 27.07 -26.57 23.00
N ALA A 234 27.17 -25.76 24.06
CA ALA A 234 27.26 -26.25 25.45
C ALA A 234 26.15 -27.21 25.88
N ALA A 235 24.99 -27.18 25.22
CA ALA A 235 23.89 -28.12 25.44
C ALA A 235 24.07 -29.46 24.70
N GLY A 236 25.17 -29.65 23.97
CA GLY A 236 25.47 -30.84 23.18
C GLY A 236 24.73 -30.94 21.84
N ILE A 237 24.11 -29.84 21.40
CA ILE A 237 23.31 -29.78 20.17
C ILE A 237 24.07 -29.02 19.09
N SER A 238 23.93 -29.46 17.84
CA SER A 238 24.41 -28.72 16.67
C SER A 238 23.34 -27.77 16.15
N GLN A 239 23.66 -26.49 16.06
CA GLN A 239 22.79 -25.47 15.46
C GLN A 239 23.07 -25.24 13.97
N ARG A 240 24.20 -25.74 13.47
CA ARG A 240 24.67 -25.52 12.09
C ARG A 240 24.91 -26.86 11.42
N ALA A 241 24.77 -26.91 10.10
CA ALA A 241 25.19 -28.09 9.35
C ALA A 241 26.72 -28.27 9.46
N PRO A 242 27.22 -29.52 9.47
CA PRO A 242 28.66 -29.77 9.49
C PRO A 242 29.34 -29.30 8.22
N VAL A 243 30.61 -28.93 8.35
CA VAL A 243 31.51 -28.71 7.21
C VAL A 243 32.16 -30.03 6.81
N ARG A 244 32.30 -30.29 5.50
CA ARG A 244 33.02 -31.47 5.00
C ARG A 244 34.45 -31.09 4.69
N TRP A 245 35.42 -31.71 5.35
CA TRP A 245 36.85 -31.49 5.14
C TRP A 245 37.60 -32.81 4.95
N SER A 246 38.93 -32.77 4.85
CA SER A 246 39.76 -33.97 4.73
C SER A 246 39.60 -34.89 5.94
N GLU A 247 39.65 -36.21 5.72
CA GLU A 247 39.67 -37.17 6.82
C GLU A 247 40.93 -37.10 7.68
N ASN A 248 42.04 -36.63 7.09
CA ASN A 248 43.36 -36.51 7.72
C ASN A 248 43.62 -35.08 8.25
N VAL A 249 42.56 -34.37 8.63
CA VAL A 249 42.68 -33.01 9.17
C VAL A 249 43.56 -33.01 10.44
N ILE A 250 44.62 -32.20 10.44
CA ILE A 250 45.61 -32.11 11.51
C ILE A 250 45.24 -31.00 12.50
N GLY A 251 44.58 -29.95 12.00
CA GLY A 251 44.17 -28.81 12.80
C GLY A 251 43.05 -28.01 12.13
N ALA A 252 42.32 -27.27 12.95
CA ALA A 252 41.28 -26.35 12.50
C ALA A 252 41.44 -25.00 13.20
N ALA A 253 41.23 -23.93 12.46
CA ALA A 253 41.21 -22.56 12.97
C ALA A 253 39.99 -21.82 12.44
N VAL A 254 39.56 -20.79 13.17
CA VAL A 254 38.39 -19.99 12.80
C VAL A 254 38.78 -18.53 12.59
N CYS A 255 38.35 -17.99 11.46
CA CYS A 255 38.39 -16.57 11.16
C CYS A 255 37.05 -16.22 10.53
N PHE A 256 36.09 -15.84 11.37
CA PHE A 256 34.69 -15.66 10.96
C PHE A 256 34.58 -14.76 9.71
N PRO A 257 33.85 -15.19 8.66
CA PRO A 257 32.90 -16.30 8.62
C PRO A 257 33.48 -17.65 8.14
N TYR A 258 34.80 -17.85 8.17
CA TYR A 258 35.46 -19.04 7.63
C TYR A 258 36.01 -19.99 8.70
N VAL A 259 35.93 -21.30 8.39
CA VAL A 259 36.70 -22.37 9.04
C VAL A 259 37.84 -22.75 8.11
N VAL A 260 39.05 -22.72 8.64
CA VAL A 260 40.26 -23.17 7.95
C VAL A 260 40.63 -24.53 8.52
N ALA A 261 40.81 -25.53 7.66
CA ALA A 261 41.26 -26.86 8.02
C ALA A 261 42.59 -27.17 7.34
N LEU A 262 43.56 -27.64 8.11
CA LEU A 262 44.90 -28.00 7.67
C LEU A 262 45.02 -29.51 7.49
N ASP A 263 45.53 -29.92 6.35
CA ASP A 263 45.97 -31.28 6.02
C ASP A 263 47.51 -31.26 5.80
N GLU A 264 48.14 -32.42 5.61
CA GLU A 264 49.59 -32.52 5.37
C GLU A 264 50.02 -31.82 4.07
N GLY A 265 49.15 -31.82 3.05
CA GLY A 265 49.48 -31.33 1.71
C GLY A 265 48.73 -30.06 1.26
N PHE A 266 47.68 -29.66 1.97
CA PHE A 266 46.84 -28.54 1.57
C PHE A 266 46.06 -27.93 2.74
N ILE A 267 45.54 -26.74 2.50
CA ILE A 267 44.65 -26.01 3.40
C ILE A 267 43.31 -25.85 2.69
N THR A 268 42.22 -26.11 3.40
CA THR A 268 40.86 -25.89 2.91
C THR A 268 40.16 -24.82 3.72
N VAL A 269 39.46 -23.92 3.04
CA VAL A 269 38.71 -22.82 3.63
C VAL A 269 37.23 -23.04 3.35
N HIS A 270 36.45 -23.27 4.40
CA HIS A 270 35.02 -23.50 4.35
C HIS A 270 34.27 -22.31 4.93
N SER A 271 33.13 -21.97 4.37
CA SER A 271 32.27 -20.93 4.92
C SER A 271 31.37 -21.51 6.01
N MET A 272 31.29 -20.83 7.15
CA MET A 272 30.37 -21.19 8.23
C MET A 272 28.92 -20.84 7.92
N LEU A 273 28.68 -20.00 6.92
CA LEU A 273 27.35 -19.48 6.59
C LEU A 273 26.57 -20.45 5.71
N ASP A 274 27.22 -21.01 4.69
CA ASP A 274 26.62 -21.93 3.71
C ASP A 274 27.31 -23.31 3.65
N GLN A 275 28.29 -23.56 4.52
CA GLN A 275 29.00 -24.84 4.69
C GLN A 275 29.75 -25.32 3.44
N GLN A 276 29.98 -24.45 2.45
CA GLN A 276 30.68 -24.79 1.22
C GLN A 276 32.19 -24.53 1.30
N LEU A 277 32.97 -25.36 0.59
CA LEU A 277 34.39 -25.12 0.34
C LEU A 277 34.57 -23.90 -0.60
N LYS A 278 35.23 -22.86 -0.09
CA LYS A 278 35.48 -21.61 -0.82
C LYS A 278 36.83 -21.58 -1.53
N GLN A 279 37.87 -22.02 -0.83
CA GLN A 279 39.25 -21.97 -1.30
C GLN A 279 40.04 -23.21 -0.86
N THR A 280 40.94 -23.67 -1.73
CA THR A 280 41.96 -24.68 -1.42
C THR A 280 43.32 -24.08 -1.75
N LEU A 281 44.25 -24.14 -0.80
CA LEU A 281 45.62 -23.66 -0.96
C LEU A 281 46.57 -24.86 -0.85
N SER A 282 47.50 -24.99 -1.79
CA SER A 282 48.57 -25.98 -1.68
C SER A 282 49.53 -25.58 -0.56
N PHE A 283 49.76 -26.46 0.40
CA PHE A 283 50.66 -26.21 1.53
C PHE A 283 51.26 -27.51 2.01
N ARG A 284 52.54 -27.73 1.70
CA ARG A 284 53.24 -28.99 2.01
C ARG A 284 53.84 -28.95 3.40
N ASP A 285 53.90 -30.12 4.03
CA ASP A 285 54.48 -30.33 5.36
C ASP A 285 53.79 -29.51 6.44
N GLY A 286 52.45 -29.42 6.35
CA GLY A 286 51.63 -28.74 7.34
C GLY A 286 51.74 -29.37 8.72
N HIS A 287 52.06 -28.57 9.74
CA HIS A 287 52.30 -29.07 11.09
C HIS A 287 51.32 -28.50 12.12
N ILE A 288 51.16 -27.18 12.18
CA ILE A 288 50.32 -26.49 13.19
C ILE A 288 49.41 -25.49 12.50
N LEU A 289 48.18 -25.37 12.97
CA LEU A 289 47.22 -24.34 12.59
C LEU A 289 46.59 -23.75 13.86
N GLN A 290 46.68 -22.44 14.05
CA GLN A 290 46.05 -21.73 15.17
C GLN A 290 45.50 -20.36 14.71
N ASP A 291 44.38 -19.95 15.29
CA ASP A 291 43.87 -18.58 15.18
C ASP A 291 44.14 -17.78 16.45
N PHE A 292 44.49 -16.50 16.26
CA PHE A 292 44.80 -15.52 17.31
C PHE A 292 44.23 -14.16 16.92
N GLU A 293 43.33 -13.61 17.73
CA GLU A 293 42.78 -12.26 17.53
C GLU A 293 42.32 -11.98 16.07
N GLY A 294 41.75 -12.99 15.40
CA GLY A 294 41.30 -12.91 14.01
C GLY A 294 42.36 -13.19 12.94
N LYS A 295 43.64 -13.39 13.30
CA LYS A 295 44.71 -13.86 12.40
C LYS A 295 44.80 -15.37 12.44
N VAL A 296 44.99 -16.00 11.28
CA VAL A 296 45.22 -17.45 11.20
C VAL A 296 46.69 -17.68 10.88
N VAL A 297 47.39 -18.36 11.78
CA VAL A 297 48.82 -18.66 11.68
C VAL A 297 48.97 -20.16 11.49
N LEU A 298 49.84 -20.53 10.58
CA LEU A 298 50.17 -21.92 10.29
C LEU A 298 51.67 -22.10 10.18
N THR A 299 52.14 -23.29 10.51
CA THR A 299 53.56 -23.59 10.48
C THR A 299 53.81 -24.89 9.72
N THR A 300 54.93 -24.91 9.01
CA THR A 300 55.63 -26.18 8.78
C THR A 300 56.50 -26.47 10.00
N THR A 301 57.26 -27.56 9.97
CA THR A 301 58.29 -27.81 11.01
C THR A 301 59.41 -26.76 11.00
N LYS A 302 59.54 -25.94 9.94
CA LYS A 302 60.70 -25.07 9.69
C LYS A 302 60.39 -23.58 9.54
N ALA A 303 59.14 -23.22 9.22
CA ALA A 303 58.77 -21.85 8.89
C ALA A 303 57.35 -21.53 9.36
N VAL A 304 57.09 -20.24 9.57
CA VAL A 304 55.79 -19.72 10.00
C VAL A 304 55.18 -18.91 8.88
N TYR A 305 53.91 -19.17 8.60
CA TYR A 305 53.10 -18.48 7.61
C TYR A 305 51.84 -17.91 8.27
N VAL A 306 51.31 -16.85 7.68
CA VAL A 306 50.08 -16.20 8.11
C VAL A 306 49.11 -16.22 6.93
N LEU A 307 47.88 -16.68 7.18
CA LEU A 307 46.76 -16.50 6.26
C LEU A 307 46.14 -15.14 6.50
N VAL A 308 46.39 -14.22 5.57
CA VAL A 308 45.84 -12.87 5.62
C VAL A 308 44.47 -12.88 4.96
N PRO A 309 43.38 -12.51 5.67
CA PRO A 309 42.05 -12.41 5.07
C PRO A 309 42.02 -11.28 4.05
N LEU A 310 41.44 -11.53 2.88
CA LEU A 310 41.21 -10.50 1.89
C LEU A 310 40.05 -9.59 2.34
N PRO A 311 40.09 -8.27 2.01
CA PRO A 311 38.98 -7.37 2.32
C PRO A 311 37.65 -7.91 1.79
N LEU A 312 36.62 -7.87 2.63
CA LEU A 312 35.32 -8.45 2.32
C LEU A 312 34.72 -7.85 1.04
N GLU A 313 34.89 -6.54 0.84
CA GLU A 313 34.43 -5.83 -0.35
C GLU A 313 34.98 -6.45 -1.62
N ARG A 314 36.28 -6.80 -1.62
CA ARG A 314 36.94 -7.44 -2.76
C ARG A 314 36.36 -8.83 -3.02
N GLN A 315 36.16 -9.61 -1.97
CA GLN A 315 35.58 -10.95 -2.07
C GLN A 315 34.15 -10.91 -2.65
N ILE A 316 33.34 -9.94 -2.23
CA ILE A 316 31.99 -9.73 -2.75
C ILE A 316 32.02 -9.29 -4.21
N GLN A 317 32.90 -8.36 -4.58
CA GLN A 317 33.03 -7.94 -5.98
C GLN A 317 33.51 -9.08 -6.89
N ASP A 318 34.44 -9.93 -6.43
CA ASP A 318 34.89 -11.12 -7.18
C ASP A 318 33.74 -12.14 -7.35
N LEU A 319 32.87 -12.31 -6.34
CA LEU A 319 31.66 -13.14 -6.43
C LEU A 319 30.64 -12.57 -7.42
N LEU A 320 30.42 -11.26 -7.40
CA LEU A 320 29.51 -10.59 -8.33
C LEU A 320 30.04 -10.66 -9.78
N ALA A 321 31.34 -10.45 -9.98
CA ALA A 321 32.00 -10.57 -11.29
C ALA A 321 31.95 -12.01 -11.84
N SER A 322 32.00 -13.02 -10.97
CA SER A 322 31.79 -14.43 -11.34
C SER A 322 30.30 -14.83 -11.41
N HIS A 323 29.39 -13.86 -11.28
CA HIS A 323 27.94 -14.02 -11.34
C HIS A 323 27.35 -15.00 -10.30
N ARG A 324 27.98 -15.12 -9.13
CA ARG A 324 27.53 -15.92 -7.97
C ARG A 324 26.82 -15.02 -6.96
N VAL A 325 25.65 -14.52 -7.34
CA VAL A 325 24.88 -13.52 -6.58
C VAL A 325 24.48 -14.00 -5.19
N GLU A 326 23.96 -15.23 -5.07
CA GLU A 326 23.47 -15.75 -3.79
C GLU A 326 24.58 -15.79 -2.73
N GLU A 327 25.77 -16.28 -3.09
CA GLU A 327 26.92 -16.31 -2.18
C GLU A 327 27.42 -14.93 -1.82
N ALA A 328 27.38 -13.97 -2.77
CA ALA A 328 27.73 -12.58 -2.48
C ALA A 328 26.80 -11.99 -1.42
N LEU A 329 25.49 -12.27 -1.53
CA LEU A 329 24.49 -11.79 -0.59
C LEU A 329 24.63 -12.46 0.78
N VAL A 330 24.81 -13.78 0.84
CA VAL A 330 25.02 -14.52 2.09
C VAL A 330 26.27 -14.00 2.81
N LEU A 331 27.37 -13.78 2.08
CA LEU A 331 28.61 -13.24 2.64
C LEU A 331 28.43 -11.80 3.16
N ALA A 332 27.73 -10.95 2.38
CA ALA A 332 27.43 -9.58 2.80
C ALA A 332 26.56 -9.55 4.06
N GLU A 333 25.49 -10.34 4.12
CA GLU A 333 24.60 -10.41 5.29
C GLU A 333 25.31 -10.98 6.52
N GLY A 334 26.16 -11.99 6.35
CA GLY A 334 26.99 -12.54 7.43
C GLY A 334 27.94 -11.50 8.04
N ALA A 335 28.43 -10.56 7.22
CA ALA A 335 29.32 -9.49 7.68
C ALA A 335 28.61 -8.31 8.35
N ARG A 336 27.27 -8.29 8.39
CA ARG A 336 26.47 -7.22 9.00
C ARG A 336 26.87 -6.90 10.44
N ARG A 337 27.32 -7.91 11.21
CA ARG A 337 27.74 -7.73 12.61
C ARG A 337 29.06 -6.96 12.76
N ASN A 338 29.91 -6.97 11.73
CA ASN A 338 31.26 -6.42 11.76
C ASN A 338 31.35 -4.99 11.19
N ILE A 339 30.28 -4.49 10.57
CA ILE A 339 30.27 -3.20 9.86
C ILE A 339 29.25 -2.26 10.54
N PRO A 340 29.58 -0.97 10.77
CA PRO A 340 28.62 0.02 11.26
C PRO A 340 27.38 0.07 10.37
N LYS A 341 26.19 0.18 10.99
CA LYS A 341 24.89 0.06 10.29
C LYS A 341 24.78 0.97 9.06
N ASP A 342 25.22 2.22 9.15
CA ASP A 342 25.09 3.20 8.05
C ASP A 342 25.98 2.83 6.86
N LYS A 343 27.24 2.46 7.12
CA LYS A 343 28.18 2.00 6.08
C LYS A 343 27.69 0.70 5.45
N PHE A 344 27.15 -0.21 6.26
CA PHE A 344 26.58 -1.47 5.79
C PHE A 344 25.40 -1.23 4.84
N GLN A 345 24.47 -0.33 5.19
CA GLN A 345 23.31 -0.06 4.35
C GLN A 345 23.70 0.48 2.97
N VAL A 346 24.66 1.41 2.91
CA VAL A 346 25.14 1.97 1.63
C VAL A 346 25.81 0.89 0.78
N MET A 347 26.71 0.09 1.39
CA MET A 347 27.38 -1.02 0.70
C MET A 347 26.36 -2.07 0.22
N TYR A 348 25.45 -2.50 1.08
CA TYR A 348 24.49 -3.56 0.79
C TYR A 348 23.47 -3.15 -0.28
N ARG A 349 23.00 -1.89 -0.29
CA ARG A 349 22.18 -1.35 -1.39
C ARG A 349 22.91 -1.44 -2.72
N ARG A 350 24.19 -1.08 -2.76
CA ARG A 350 25.02 -1.16 -3.96
C ARG A 350 25.18 -2.61 -4.45
N ILE A 351 25.43 -3.55 -3.53
CA ILE A 351 25.52 -4.98 -3.85
C ILE A 351 24.20 -5.50 -4.43
N LEU A 352 23.06 -5.13 -3.85
CA LEU A 352 21.73 -5.49 -4.36
C LEU A 352 21.46 -4.91 -5.76
N GLN A 353 21.88 -3.68 -6.02
CA GLN A 353 21.76 -3.08 -7.36
C GLN A 353 22.58 -3.86 -8.39
N GLN A 354 23.85 -4.17 -8.10
CA GLN A 354 24.71 -4.98 -8.97
C GLN A 354 24.14 -6.40 -9.19
N ALA A 355 23.66 -7.04 -8.11
CA ALA A 355 22.98 -8.33 -8.15
C ALA A 355 21.76 -8.32 -9.06
N GLY A 356 20.93 -7.28 -8.96
CA GLY A 356 19.77 -7.08 -9.82
C GLY A 356 20.15 -6.96 -11.29
N PHE A 357 21.22 -6.23 -11.62
CA PHE A 357 21.69 -6.13 -13.00
C PHE A 357 22.25 -7.45 -13.55
N ILE A 358 22.94 -8.24 -12.73
CA ILE A 358 23.42 -9.58 -13.12
C ILE A 358 22.24 -10.51 -13.45
N GLN A 359 21.21 -10.54 -12.60
CA GLN A 359 20.00 -11.33 -12.84
C GLN A 359 19.19 -10.80 -14.03
N PHE A 360 19.11 -9.48 -14.19
CA PHE A 360 18.49 -8.85 -15.36
C PHE A 360 19.19 -9.30 -16.66
N GLY A 361 20.53 -9.35 -16.67
CA GLY A 361 21.29 -9.86 -17.80
C GLY A 361 21.06 -11.34 -18.11
N ARG A 362 20.73 -12.14 -17.09
CA ARG A 362 20.29 -13.55 -17.22
C ARG A 362 18.81 -13.72 -17.55
N LEU A 363 18.06 -12.62 -17.72
CA LEU A 363 16.61 -12.59 -17.95
C LEU A 363 15.78 -13.16 -16.78
N GLN A 364 16.34 -13.22 -15.57
CA GLN A 364 15.67 -13.60 -14.33
C GLN A 364 14.95 -12.38 -13.73
N PHE A 365 13.89 -11.93 -14.41
CA PHE A 365 13.22 -10.67 -14.13
C PHE A 365 12.60 -10.58 -12.72
N SER A 366 12.03 -11.67 -12.21
CA SER A 366 11.37 -11.68 -10.90
C SER A 366 12.34 -11.40 -9.77
N GLU A 367 13.52 -12.03 -9.80
CA GLU A 367 14.56 -11.82 -8.79
C GLU A 367 15.20 -10.43 -8.94
N ALA A 368 15.49 -10.04 -10.19
CA ALA A 368 16.08 -8.74 -10.50
C ALA A 368 15.20 -7.60 -9.95
N LYS A 369 13.88 -7.70 -10.14
CA LYS A 369 12.88 -6.75 -9.62
C LYS A 369 12.97 -6.58 -8.11
N GLU A 370 13.04 -7.69 -7.38
CA GLU A 370 13.09 -7.66 -5.92
C GLU A 370 14.41 -7.06 -5.41
N HIS A 371 15.52 -7.37 -6.07
CA HIS A 371 16.82 -6.77 -5.75
C HIS A 371 16.85 -5.27 -6.06
N PHE A 372 16.30 -4.81 -7.18
CA PHE A 372 16.21 -3.38 -7.49
C PHE A 372 15.33 -2.62 -6.49
N ARG A 373 14.21 -3.23 -6.05
CA ARG A 373 13.32 -2.67 -5.03
C ARG A 373 14.03 -2.54 -3.68
N LYS A 374 14.64 -3.62 -3.18
CA LYS A 374 15.40 -3.58 -1.91
C LYS A 374 16.62 -2.66 -1.99
N GLY A 375 17.27 -2.63 -3.15
CA GLY A 375 18.45 -1.80 -3.43
C GLY A 375 18.16 -0.33 -3.64
N HIS A 376 16.89 0.09 -3.73
CA HIS A 376 16.49 1.47 -4.05
C HIS A 376 17.23 1.99 -5.29
N LEU A 377 17.17 1.21 -6.38
CA LEU A 377 17.83 1.57 -7.64
C LEU A 377 17.28 2.89 -8.19
N ASP A 378 18.17 3.76 -8.65
CA ASP A 378 17.77 4.89 -9.50
C ASP A 378 17.31 4.33 -10.85
N VAL A 379 16.01 4.45 -11.09
CA VAL A 379 15.32 3.87 -12.24
C VAL A 379 15.89 4.34 -13.58
N ARG A 380 16.51 5.53 -13.60
CA ARG A 380 17.14 6.10 -14.80
C ARG A 380 18.34 5.29 -15.27
N GLU A 381 19.00 4.53 -14.39
CA GLU A 381 20.03 3.56 -14.81
C GLU A 381 19.43 2.52 -15.78
N LEU A 382 18.26 1.97 -15.45
CA LEU A 382 17.55 1.01 -16.31
C LEU A 382 17.00 1.68 -17.57
N ILE A 383 16.41 2.87 -17.47
CA ILE A 383 15.88 3.59 -18.64
C ILE A 383 17.02 3.94 -19.61
N SER A 384 18.21 4.29 -19.09
CA SER A 384 19.39 4.62 -19.90
C SER A 384 19.91 3.47 -20.77
N LEU A 385 19.51 2.22 -20.49
CA LEU A 385 19.84 1.07 -21.33
C LEU A 385 19.01 1.03 -22.62
N TYR A 386 17.91 1.78 -22.68
CA TYR A 386 16.99 1.83 -23.81
C TYR A 386 17.19 3.15 -24.55
N PRO A 387 17.73 3.11 -25.79
CA PRO A 387 17.92 4.31 -26.57
C PRO A 387 16.61 5.09 -26.74
N LEU A 388 16.69 6.43 -26.66
CA LEU A 388 15.59 7.38 -26.89
C LEU A 388 14.46 7.40 -25.83
N LEU A 389 14.52 6.59 -24.78
CA LEU A 389 13.49 6.62 -23.72
C LEU A 389 13.68 7.78 -22.73
N LEU A 390 14.91 8.06 -22.32
CA LEU A 390 15.19 9.21 -21.44
C LEU A 390 14.78 10.54 -22.11
N PRO A 391 14.18 11.48 -21.37
CA PRO A 391 13.90 12.82 -21.87
C PRO A 391 15.17 13.57 -22.24
N THR A 392 15.07 14.46 -23.23
CA THR A 392 16.16 15.37 -23.64
C THR A 392 16.54 16.37 -22.54
N THR A 393 15.62 16.63 -21.60
CA THR A 393 15.82 17.46 -20.41
C THR A 393 16.53 16.73 -19.27
N SER A 394 16.73 15.42 -19.36
CA SER A 394 17.35 14.64 -18.28
C SER A 394 18.86 14.87 -18.21
N THR A 395 19.37 15.25 -17.03
CA THR A 395 20.80 15.48 -16.75
C THR A 395 21.49 14.24 -16.19
N PHE A 396 20.92 13.05 -16.45
CA PHE A 396 21.33 11.81 -15.81
C PHE A 396 22.72 11.34 -16.26
N THR A 397 23.60 11.08 -15.29
CA THR A 397 24.89 10.42 -15.48
C THR A 397 24.92 9.11 -14.72
N ARG A 398 25.36 8.02 -15.37
CA ARG A 398 25.51 6.71 -14.74
C ARG A 398 26.42 6.77 -13.52
N SER A 399 26.12 5.93 -12.53
CA SER A 399 26.84 5.81 -11.28
C SER A 399 28.33 5.47 -11.48
N HIS A 400 29.18 6.01 -10.59
CA HIS A 400 30.61 5.73 -10.55
C HIS A 400 31.03 5.17 -9.17
N PRO A 401 31.75 4.04 -9.10
CA PRO A 401 32.02 3.06 -10.17
C PRO A 401 30.74 2.46 -10.79
N PRO A 402 30.79 1.87 -11.99
CA PRO A 402 29.60 1.36 -12.69
C PRO A 402 28.93 0.20 -11.94
N LEU A 403 27.60 0.16 -11.98
CA LEU A 403 26.79 -0.94 -11.41
C LEU A 403 26.71 -2.17 -12.33
N HIS A 404 26.93 -1.99 -13.63
CA HIS A 404 26.90 -3.04 -14.64
C HIS A 404 27.81 -2.72 -15.82
N GLU A 405 28.13 -3.72 -16.62
CA GLU A 405 28.98 -3.59 -17.81
C GLU A 405 28.20 -3.28 -19.09
N PHE A 406 26.86 -3.33 -19.05
CA PHE A 406 26.03 -3.14 -20.24
C PHE A 406 26.09 -1.69 -20.75
N ALA A 407 26.50 -1.50 -22.00
CA ALA A 407 26.40 -0.21 -22.68
C ALA A 407 24.94 0.12 -23.02
N ASP A 408 24.27 -0.76 -23.76
CA ASP A 408 22.86 -0.64 -24.17
C ASP A 408 22.17 -2.02 -24.21
N LEU A 409 20.85 -2.02 -24.35
CA LEU A 409 20.05 -3.23 -24.48
C LEU A 409 20.48 -4.12 -25.66
N ASN A 410 20.97 -3.53 -26.76
CA ASN A 410 21.48 -4.27 -27.92
C ASN A 410 22.73 -5.09 -27.57
N HIS A 411 23.60 -4.56 -26.72
CA HIS A 411 24.77 -5.29 -26.22
C HIS A 411 24.35 -6.47 -25.33
N LEU A 412 23.33 -6.26 -24.50
CA LEU A 412 22.82 -7.30 -23.61
C LEU A 412 22.12 -8.44 -24.37
N THR A 413 21.29 -8.12 -25.37
CA THR A 413 20.46 -9.09 -26.08
C THR A 413 21.14 -9.69 -27.31
N GLN A 414 22.34 -9.21 -27.66
CA GLN A 414 23.05 -9.57 -28.90
C GLN A 414 22.18 -9.36 -30.16
N GLY A 415 21.29 -8.36 -30.12
CA GLY A 415 20.35 -8.04 -31.22
C GLY A 415 19.10 -8.93 -31.31
N ASP A 416 18.85 -9.84 -30.37
CA ASP A 416 17.65 -10.69 -30.39
C ASP A 416 16.38 -9.90 -30.01
N GLN A 417 15.51 -9.70 -31.01
CA GLN A 417 14.26 -8.96 -30.84
C GLN A 417 13.31 -9.57 -29.80
N LYS A 418 13.30 -10.91 -29.63
CA LYS A 418 12.43 -11.55 -28.62
C LYS A 418 12.89 -11.23 -27.21
N LYS A 419 14.21 -11.18 -26.98
CA LYS A 419 14.79 -10.78 -25.69
C LYS A 419 14.56 -9.30 -25.42
N ILE A 420 14.70 -8.44 -26.43
CA ILE A 420 14.40 -7.01 -26.34
C ILE A 420 12.94 -6.79 -25.90
N LEU A 421 11.98 -7.49 -26.51
CA LEU A 421 10.58 -7.39 -26.14
C LEU A 421 10.32 -7.82 -24.69
N LYS A 422 10.98 -8.90 -24.23
CA LYS A 422 10.90 -9.35 -22.83
C LYS A 422 11.45 -8.30 -21.86
N CYS A 423 12.59 -7.69 -22.18
CA CYS A 423 13.15 -6.60 -21.38
C CYS A 423 12.22 -5.36 -21.38
N LYS A 424 11.59 -5.01 -22.51
CA LYS A 424 10.60 -3.91 -22.56
C LYS A 424 9.39 -4.21 -21.69
N ARG A 425 8.84 -5.43 -21.73
CA ARG A 425 7.74 -5.85 -20.85
C ARG A 425 8.12 -5.80 -19.37
N PHE A 426 9.32 -6.23 -19.04
CA PHE A 426 9.85 -6.08 -17.68
C PHE A 426 9.93 -4.62 -17.25
N LEU A 427 10.49 -3.75 -18.09
CA LEU A 427 10.60 -2.32 -17.79
C LEU A 427 9.22 -1.69 -17.57
N ILE A 428 8.24 -2.00 -18.42
CA ILE A 428 6.85 -1.56 -18.25
C ILE A 428 6.31 -1.97 -16.87
N SER A 429 6.39 -3.26 -16.51
CA SER A 429 5.90 -3.76 -15.22
C SER A 429 6.65 -3.17 -14.02
N TYR A 430 7.96 -2.93 -14.15
CA TYR A 430 8.78 -2.38 -13.09
C TYR A 430 8.46 -0.89 -12.86
N LEU A 431 8.42 -0.10 -13.94
CA LEU A 431 8.11 1.33 -13.88
C LEU A 431 6.68 1.60 -13.37
N SER A 432 5.70 0.82 -13.81
CA SER A 432 4.30 0.99 -13.38
C SER A 432 4.12 0.81 -11.87
N GLU A 433 4.86 -0.12 -11.26
CA GLU A 433 4.82 -0.35 -9.82
C GLU A 433 5.58 0.74 -9.05
N ILE A 434 6.77 1.11 -9.53
CA ILE A 434 7.59 2.15 -8.87
C ILE A 434 6.89 3.50 -8.90
N ARG A 435 6.10 3.83 -9.93
CA ARG A 435 5.34 5.09 -10.02
C ARG A 435 4.53 5.39 -8.75
N SER A 436 4.04 4.35 -8.05
CA SER A 436 3.28 4.47 -6.79
C SER A 436 4.15 4.60 -5.52
N THR A 437 5.46 4.43 -5.63
CA THR A 437 6.38 4.39 -4.49
C THR A 437 7.13 5.72 -4.30
N GLU A 438 7.56 6.00 -3.08
CA GLU A 438 8.33 7.22 -2.74
C GLU A 438 9.62 7.38 -3.54
N VAL A 439 10.19 6.27 -4.06
CA VAL A 439 11.40 6.27 -4.91
C VAL A 439 11.16 7.01 -6.23
N ALA A 440 9.92 7.06 -6.73
CA ALA A 440 9.57 7.78 -7.95
C ALA A 440 9.49 9.31 -7.74
N ASN A 441 9.28 9.81 -6.52
CA ASN A 441 9.00 11.23 -6.27
C ASN A 441 10.11 12.19 -6.70
N GLY A 442 11.36 11.71 -6.85
CA GLY A 442 12.47 12.52 -7.35
C GLY A 442 12.60 12.58 -8.87
N TYR A 443 12.03 11.62 -9.62
CA TYR A 443 12.27 11.43 -11.06
C TYR A 443 10.99 11.10 -11.84
N ARG A 444 9.83 11.64 -11.41
CA ARG A 444 8.53 11.35 -12.04
C ARG A 444 8.52 11.70 -13.53
N ASP A 445 9.15 12.80 -13.92
CA ASP A 445 9.21 13.26 -15.31
C ASP A 445 9.86 12.23 -16.24
N ASP A 446 10.97 11.64 -15.80
CA ASP A 446 11.72 10.64 -16.56
C ASP A 446 10.96 9.31 -16.64
N VAL A 447 10.32 8.90 -15.53
CA VAL A 447 9.54 7.65 -15.44
C VAL A 447 8.27 7.74 -16.29
N ASP A 448 7.50 8.81 -16.16
CA ASP A 448 6.22 9.00 -16.85
C ASP A 448 6.44 9.17 -18.36
N THR A 449 7.47 9.92 -18.77
CA THR A 449 7.83 10.09 -20.18
C THR A 449 8.31 8.77 -20.78
N ALA A 450 9.12 7.99 -20.07
CA ALA A 450 9.56 6.67 -20.53
C ALA A 450 8.40 5.67 -20.62
N LEU A 451 7.49 5.66 -19.64
CA LEU A 451 6.27 4.85 -19.65
C LEU A 451 5.37 5.20 -20.84
N LEU A 452 5.13 6.49 -21.09
CA LEU A 452 4.34 6.96 -22.23
C LEU A 452 4.93 6.47 -23.55
N LYS A 453 6.25 6.61 -23.74
CA LYS A 453 6.95 6.15 -24.95
C LYS A 453 6.82 4.63 -25.12
N LEU A 454 6.98 3.86 -24.05
CA LEU A 454 6.85 2.39 -24.06
C LEU A 454 5.43 1.92 -24.32
N TYR A 455 4.43 2.55 -23.70
CA TYR A 455 3.02 2.21 -23.89
C TYR A 455 2.53 2.55 -25.31
N ALA A 456 2.97 3.67 -25.87
CA ALA A 456 2.67 4.06 -27.24
C ALA A 456 3.28 3.08 -28.26
N GLU A 457 4.52 2.62 -28.03
CA GLU A 457 5.16 1.62 -28.89
C GLU A 457 4.49 0.23 -28.77
N ALA A 458 4.10 -0.16 -27.56
CA ALA A 458 3.54 -1.48 -27.27
C ALA A 458 2.01 -1.60 -27.46
N ASN A 459 1.31 -0.50 -27.80
CA ASN A 459 -0.16 -0.42 -27.82
C ASN A 459 -0.80 -0.93 -26.51
N HIS A 460 -0.24 -0.52 -25.37
CA HIS A 460 -0.72 -0.98 -24.05
C HIS A 460 -2.00 -0.25 -23.65
N GLU A 461 -2.99 -0.97 -23.09
CA GLU A 461 -4.29 -0.42 -22.69
C GLU A 461 -4.16 0.72 -21.66
N SER A 462 -3.23 0.56 -20.71
CA SER A 462 -2.93 1.54 -19.67
C SER A 462 -2.33 2.88 -20.13
N LEU A 463 -2.10 3.09 -21.44
CA LEU A 463 -1.65 4.38 -21.96
C LEU A 463 -2.64 5.50 -21.57
N LEU A 464 -3.93 5.22 -21.68
CA LEU A 464 -4.98 6.21 -21.38
C LEU A 464 -5.07 6.46 -19.87
N ASP A 465 -4.98 5.41 -19.05
CA ASP A 465 -4.97 5.52 -17.59
C ASP A 465 -3.79 6.38 -17.09
N LEU A 466 -2.63 6.26 -17.73
CA LEU A 466 -1.44 7.05 -17.41
C LEU A 466 -1.67 8.54 -17.63
N LEU A 467 -2.34 8.90 -18.73
CA LEU A 467 -2.60 10.27 -19.15
C LEU A 467 -3.74 10.92 -18.36
N VAL A 468 -4.72 10.12 -17.93
CA VAL A 468 -5.86 10.59 -17.11
C VAL A 468 -5.45 10.84 -15.66
N SER A 469 -4.48 10.08 -15.15
CA SER A 469 -3.93 10.30 -13.81
C SER A 469 -2.91 11.45 -13.78
N GLU A 470 -2.59 11.94 -12.58
CA GLU A 470 -1.53 12.95 -12.40
C GLU A 470 -0.22 12.47 -13.04
N ASN A 471 0.17 13.11 -14.12
CA ASN A 471 1.33 12.74 -14.92
C ASN A 471 2.29 13.92 -15.04
N ALA A 472 3.58 13.61 -15.09
CA ALA A 472 4.66 14.58 -15.27
C ALA A 472 5.33 14.45 -16.66
N CYS A 473 4.55 14.02 -17.67
CA CYS A 473 5.06 13.75 -19.01
C CYS A 473 5.62 15.01 -19.70
N VAL A 474 6.85 14.94 -20.21
CA VAL A 474 7.52 16.06 -20.89
C VAL A 474 7.00 16.21 -22.32
N LEU A 475 6.26 17.30 -22.59
CA LEU A 475 5.63 17.57 -23.89
C LEU A 475 6.60 17.51 -25.08
N MET A 476 7.80 18.07 -24.95
CA MET A 476 8.77 18.17 -26.06
C MET A 476 9.14 16.81 -26.65
N ASP A 477 9.23 15.77 -25.82
CA ASP A 477 9.60 14.43 -26.25
C ASP A 477 8.38 13.52 -26.48
N SER A 478 7.28 13.75 -25.74
CA SER A 478 6.05 12.95 -25.85
C SER A 478 5.27 13.24 -27.13
N VAL A 479 5.20 14.49 -27.59
CA VAL A 479 4.42 14.90 -28.77
C VAL A 479 4.94 14.21 -30.05
N PRO A 480 6.24 14.33 -30.43
CA PRO A 480 6.74 13.71 -31.66
C PRO A 480 6.65 12.18 -31.63
N TRP A 481 6.73 11.59 -30.44
CA TRP A 481 6.64 10.14 -30.26
C TRP A 481 5.22 9.62 -30.48
N LEU A 482 4.21 10.29 -29.92
CA LEU A 482 2.80 9.93 -30.12
C LEU A 482 2.36 10.13 -31.58
N GLU A 483 2.84 11.18 -32.24
CA GLU A 483 2.61 11.42 -33.67
C GLU A 483 3.22 10.30 -34.53
N LYS A 484 4.47 9.91 -34.26
CA LYS A 484 5.15 8.80 -34.95
C LYS A 484 4.36 7.49 -34.86
N HIS A 485 3.75 7.22 -33.72
CA HIS A 485 2.94 6.02 -33.47
C HIS A 485 1.45 6.19 -33.81
N LYS A 486 1.05 7.32 -34.39
CA LYS A 486 -0.34 7.65 -34.80
C LYS A 486 -1.35 7.53 -33.65
N LYS A 487 -0.98 7.99 -32.44
CA LYS A 487 -1.84 8.01 -31.24
C LYS A 487 -2.30 9.43 -30.95
N PHE A 488 -3.18 9.95 -31.80
CA PHE A 488 -3.64 11.35 -31.76
C PHE A 488 -4.66 11.61 -30.65
N PHE A 489 -5.51 10.64 -30.29
CA PHE A 489 -6.43 10.79 -29.16
C PHE A 489 -5.68 10.95 -27.83
N ALA A 490 -4.67 10.09 -27.61
CA ALA A 490 -3.79 10.16 -26.45
C ALA A 490 -3.00 11.47 -26.40
N LEU A 491 -2.58 11.99 -27.56
CA LEU A 491 -1.95 13.30 -27.67
C LEU A 491 -2.89 14.44 -27.24
N GLY A 492 -4.17 14.38 -27.63
CA GLY A 492 -5.16 15.37 -27.17
C GLY A 492 -5.40 15.32 -25.66
N LEU A 493 -5.40 14.13 -25.06
CA LEU A 493 -5.45 13.99 -23.59
C LEU A 493 -4.23 14.62 -22.92
N LEU A 494 -3.03 14.39 -23.46
CA LEU A 494 -1.81 14.99 -22.95
C LEU A 494 -1.86 16.53 -22.97
N TYR A 495 -2.40 17.12 -24.05
CA TYR A 495 -2.60 18.57 -24.12
C TYR A 495 -3.61 19.09 -23.10
N HIS A 496 -4.70 18.37 -22.88
CA HIS A 496 -5.72 18.74 -21.89
C HIS A 496 -5.13 18.80 -20.47
N TYR A 497 -4.46 17.73 -20.02
CA TYR A 497 -3.91 17.66 -18.66
C TYR A 497 -2.76 18.63 -18.43
N ASN A 498 -2.12 19.12 -19.49
CA ASN A 498 -1.12 20.20 -19.43
C ASN A 498 -1.71 21.61 -19.64
N GLY A 499 -3.04 21.75 -19.60
CA GLY A 499 -3.75 23.03 -19.63
C GLY A 499 -3.95 23.64 -21.01
N GLN A 500 -3.55 22.95 -22.08
CA GLN A 500 -3.66 23.36 -23.49
C GLN A 500 -4.94 22.83 -24.15
N ASP A 501 -6.10 23.13 -23.55
CA ASP A 501 -7.40 22.61 -24.00
C ASP A 501 -7.78 23.01 -25.45
N ASP A 502 -7.34 24.19 -25.92
CA ASP A 502 -7.64 24.64 -27.29
C ASP A 502 -6.98 23.73 -28.35
N ALA A 503 -5.73 23.33 -28.11
CA ALA A 503 -4.99 22.42 -28.97
C ALA A 503 -5.57 20.99 -28.90
N ALA A 504 -5.98 20.55 -27.71
CA ALA A 504 -6.64 19.25 -27.52
C ALA A 504 -7.93 19.13 -28.33
N VAL A 505 -8.82 20.12 -28.23
CA VAL A 505 -10.12 20.12 -28.94
C VAL A 505 -9.92 20.23 -30.45
N GLN A 506 -8.98 21.05 -30.93
CA GLN A 506 -8.66 21.13 -32.36
C GLN A 506 -8.21 19.77 -32.90
N LEU A 507 -7.31 19.09 -32.18
CA LEU A 507 -6.81 17.78 -32.59
C LEU A 507 -7.95 16.73 -32.61
N TRP A 508 -8.82 16.72 -31.59
CA TRP A 508 -9.98 15.83 -31.59
C TRP A 508 -10.99 16.16 -32.69
N MET A 509 -11.19 17.43 -33.02
CA MET A 509 -12.03 17.85 -34.16
C MET A 509 -11.44 17.38 -35.49
N GLN A 510 -10.13 17.45 -35.67
CA GLN A 510 -9.45 16.95 -36.88
C GLN A 510 -9.67 15.44 -37.04
N ILE A 511 -9.68 14.67 -35.94
CA ILE A 511 -10.00 13.23 -35.97
C ILE A 511 -11.46 13.01 -36.38
N VAL A 512 -12.42 13.72 -35.76
CA VAL A 512 -13.86 13.56 -36.05
C VAL A 512 -14.23 14.05 -37.46
N ASN A 513 -13.56 15.07 -37.97
CA ASN A 513 -13.74 15.57 -39.33
C ASN A 513 -13.09 14.65 -40.39
N GLY A 514 -12.31 13.65 -39.97
CA GLY A 514 -11.66 12.68 -40.86
C GLY A 514 -10.32 13.15 -41.45
N GLU A 515 -9.74 14.23 -40.93
CA GLU A 515 -8.42 14.73 -41.36
C GLU A 515 -7.28 13.89 -40.77
N LEU A 516 -7.50 13.31 -39.58
CA LEU A 516 -6.61 12.37 -38.90
C LEU A 516 -7.34 11.06 -38.60
N HIS A 517 -6.66 9.94 -38.74
CA HIS A 517 -7.23 8.62 -38.47
C HIS A 517 -6.69 8.06 -37.16
N ASP A 518 -7.58 7.86 -36.18
CA ASP A 518 -7.29 7.21 -34.91
C ASP A 518 -8.50 6.36 -34.50
N ASP A 519 -8.32 5.03 -34.45
CA ASP A 519 -9.38 4.06 -34.14
C ASP A 519 -9.53 3.80 -32.63
N THR A 520 -8.83 4.55 -31.77
CA THR A 520 -8.88 4.30 -30.32
C THR A 520 -10.28 4.48 -29.72
N ARG A 521 -11.14 5.31 -30.32
CA ARG A 521 -12.46 5.60 -29.76
C ARG A 521 -13.50 5.95 -30.83
N ALA A 522 -14.60 5.19 -30.88
CA ALA A 522 -15.70 5.41 -31.83
C ALA A 522 -16.66 6.54 -31.40
N ASP A 523 -16.79 6.79 -30.09
CA ASP A 523 -17.65 7.81 -29.45
C ASP A 523 -16.94 9.16 -29.26
N LEU A 524 -15.88 9.46 -30.02
CA LEU A 524 -15.09 10.68 -29.86
C LEU A 524 -15.93 11.97 -29.96
N TYR A 525 -16.97 11.98 -30.80
CA TYR A 525 -17.88 13.12 -30.91
C TYR A 525 -18.67 13.37 -29.61
N GLU A 526 -19.20 12.32 -28.98
CA GLU A 526 -19.90 12.42 -27.69
C GLU A 526 -18.94 12.81 -26.58
N TYR A 527 -17.71 12.28 -26.60
CA TYR A 527 -16.65 12.65 -25.67
C TYR A 527 -16.27 14.13 -25.73
N ILE A 528 -16.13 14.72 -26.94
CA ILE A 528 -15.86 16.17 -27.08
C ILE A 528 -17.03 16.99 -26.52
N VAL A 529 -18.26 16.56 -26.75
CA VAL A 529 -19.46 17.22 -26.21
C VAL A 529 -19.51 17.15 -24.69
N ASP A 530 -19.22 15.99 -24.10
CA ASP A 530 -19.13 15.84 -22.64
C ASP A 530 -17.98 16.70 -22.09
N PHE A 531 -16.81 16.69 -22.74
CA PHE A 531 -15.68 17.55 -22.37
C PHE A 531 -16.04 19.03 -22.34
N LEU A 532 -16.73 19.54 -23.37
CA LEU A 532 -17.22 20.91 -23.43
C LEU A 532 -18.36 21.19 -22.42
N THR A 533 -19.09 20.16 -21.99
CA THR A 533 -20.12 20.25 -20.95
C THR A 533 -19.48 20.50 -19.58
N PHE A 534 -18.40 19.77 -19.26
CA PHE A 534 -17.68 19.87 -17.99
C PHE A 534 -16.58 20.94 -17.96
N SER A 535 -16.26 21.57 -19.09
CA SER A 535 -15.23 22.62 -19.16
C SER A 535 -15.65 23.92 -18.44
N SER A 536 -14.73 24.49 -17.67
CA SER A 536 -14.91 25.75 -16.96
C SER A 536 -14.66 27.00 -17.82
N LYS A 537 -13.96 26.85 -18.97
CA LYS A 537 -13.55 27.96 -19.85
C LYS A 537 -14.66 28.33 -20.84
N GLN A 538 -15.37 29.43 -20.58
CA GLN A 538 -16.47 29.92 -21.43
C GLN A 538 -16.07 30.20 -22.88
N ASP A 539 -14.84 30.67 -23.12
CA ASP A 539 -14.36 31.02 -24.46
C ASP A 539 -14.25 29.80 -25.39
N LEU A 540 -13.83 28.65 -24.87
CA LEU A 540 -13.78 27.39 -25.62
C LEU A 540 -15.17 26.90 -25.98
N ILE A 541 -16.11 27.01 -25.03
CA ILE A 541 -17.50 26.58 -25.21
C ILE A 541 -18.12 27.37 -26.37
N TRP A 542 -18.01 28.70 -26.38
CA TRP A 542 -18.59 29.51 -27.45
C TRP A 542 -17.90 29.30 -28.80
N LYS A 543 -16.58 29.08 -28.82
CA LYS A 543 -15.81 28.81 -30.04
C LYS A 543 -16.20 27.49 -30.70
N TYR A 544 -16.44 26.43 -29.90
CA TYR A 544 -16.68 25.08 -30.42
C TYR A 544 -18.16 24.63 -30.37
N ALA A 545 -19.05 25.37 -29.71
CA ALA A 545 -20.49 25.06 -29.67
C ALA A 545 -21.14 25.13 -31.06
N ASP A 546 -20.70 26.03 -31.95
CA ASP A 546 -21.23 26.12 -33.31
C ASP A 546 -20.95 24.83 -34.10
N TRP A 547 -19.72 24.32 -33.99
CA TRP A 547 -19.32 23.06 -34.65
C TRP A 547 -20.15 21.87 -34.15
N ALA A 548 -20.38 21.76 -32.84
CA ALA A 548 -21.18 20.67 -32.27
C ALA A 548 -22.67 20.78 -32.69
N LEU A 549 -23.25 21.98 -32.70
CA LEU A 549 -24.65 22.16 -33.09
C LEU A 549 -24.88 21.94 -34.59
N GLN A 550 -23.93 22.31 -35.46
CA GLN A 550 -24.01 22.05 -36.91
C GLN A 550 -23.94 20.56 -37.26
N LYS A 551 -23.15 19.78 -36.50
CA LYS A 551 -23.02 18.33 -36.74
C LYS A 551 -24.23 17.55 -36.24
N ASN A 552 -24.69 17.79 -35.02
CA ASN A 552 -25.87 17.14 -34.47
C ASN A 552 -26.54 18.00 -33.39
N GLU A 553 -27.68 18.61 -33.74
CA GLU A 553 -28.45 19.49 -32.85
C GLU A 553 -28.86 18.80 -31.54
N LYS A 554 -29.18 17.50 -31.55
CA LYS A 554 -29.65 16.79 -30.35
C LYS A 554 -28.53 16.56 -29.33
N VAL A 555 -27.33 16.22 -29.81
CA VAL A 555 -26.17 15.95 -28.96
C VAL A 555 -25.48 17.25 -28.56
N GLY A 556 -25.36 18.22 -29.47
CA GLY A 556 -24.74 19.53 -29.19
C GLY A 556 -25.46 20.35 -28.11
N VAL A 557 -26.78 20.17 -27.93
CA VAL A 557 -27.53 20.81 -26.84
C VAL A 557 -27.13 20.31 -25.45
N GLN A 558 -26.57 19.11 -25.36
CA GLN A 558 -26.12 18.52 -24.09
C GLN A 558 -25.04 19.37 -23.42
N ILE A 559 -24.24 20.11 -24.21
CA ILE A 559 -23.27 21.12 -23.74
C ILE A 559 -23.92 22.11 -22.78
N PHE A 560 -25.19 22.47 -23.02
CA PHE A 560 -25.91 23.46 -22.24
C PHE A 560 -26.86 22.86 -21.19
N THR A 561 -27.36 21.63 -21.39
CA THR A 561 -28.34 21.00 -20.48
C THR A 561 -27.70 20.17 -19.37
N LYS A 562 -26.67 19.36 -19.66
CA LYS A 562 -26.09 18.39 -18.70
C LYS A 562 -25.02 18.97 -17.76
N ARG A 563 -24.91 20.30 -17.64
CA ARG A 563 -23.87 20.93 -16.81
C ARG A 563 -24.11 20.70 -15.32
N PRO A 564 -23.08 20.26 -14.55
CA PRO A 564 -23.21 20.08 -13.10
C PRO A 564 -23.46 21.43 -12.40
N GLU A 565 -24.32 21.41 -11.38
CA GLU A 565 -24.80 22.62 -10.70
C GLU A 565 -23.83 23.18 -9.64
N ASP A 566 -22.77 22.44 -9.31
CA ASP A 566 -21.99 22.59 -8.07
C ASP A 566 -20.70 23.43 -8.14
N GLU A 567 -20.34 24.05 -9.27
CA GLU A 567 -19.17 24.94 -9.29
C GLU A 567 -19.58 26.41 -9.08
N GLU A 568 -19.33 26.87 -7.85
CA GLU A 568 -19.35 28.24 -7.34
C GLU A 568 -19.35 29.35 -8.41
N LYS A 569 -20.54 29.87 -8.78
CA LYS A 569 -20.80 31.18 -9.41
C LYS A 569 -19.98 31.61 -10.66
N LYS A 570 -18.97 30.88 -11.15
CA LYS A 570 -18.08 31.29 -12.26
C LYS A 570 -18.38 30.63 -13.60
N GLY A 571 -19.31 29.67 -13.66
CA GLY A 571 -19.68 28.96 -14.90
C GLY A 571 -21.13 29.11 -15.35
N LYS A 572 -21.96 29.92 -14.68
CA LYS A 572 -23.39 30.05 -15.03
C LYS A 572 -23.55 30.82 -16.34
N LEU A 573 -23.68 30.09 -17.43
CA LEU A 573 -24.18 30.66 -18.68
C LEU A 573 -25.58 31.23 -18.43
N ASN A 574 -25.79 32.48 -18.81
CA ASN A 574 -27.10 33.09 -18.69
C ASN A 574 -28.07 32.38 -19.66
N PRO A 575 -29.17 31.76 -19.18
CA PRO A 575 -30.14 31.08 -20.04
C PRO A 575 -30.65 31.97 -21.17
N ASP A 576 -30.77 33.29 -20.95
CA ASP A 576 -31.21 34.23 -21.97
C ASP A 576 -30.20 34.38 -23.13
N ASN A 577 -28.90 34.27 -22.86
CA ASN A 577 -27.85 34.33 -23.88
C ASN A 577 -27.79 33.02 -24.69
N VAL A 578 -27.99 31.89 -24.01
CA VAL A 578 -28.07 30.57 -24.66
C VAL A 578 -29.31 30.49 -25.56
N ILE A 579 -30.47 30.98 -25.11
CA ILE A 579 -31.70 31.03 -25.94
C ILE A 579 -31.50 31.92 -27.17
N LYS A 580 -30.88 33.11 -27.01
CA LYS A 580 -30.52 33.97 -28.15
C LYS A 580 -29.64 33.27 -29.18
N TYR A 581 -28.67 32.48 -28.70
CA TYR A 581 -27.74 31.75 -29.55
C TYR A 581 -28.42 30.56 -30.24
N LEU A 582 -29.22 29.81 -29.49
CA LEU A 582 -29.93 28.63 -29.97
C LEU A 582 -31.05 28.99 -30.96
N HIS A 583 -31.56 30.24 -31.01
CA HIS A 583 -32.58 30.67 -31.99
C HIS A 583 -32.28 30.30 -33.45
N LYS A 584 -31.00 30.08 -33.80
CA LYS A 584 -30.56 29.62 -35.12
C LYS A 584 -30.90 28.15 -35.42
N TYR A 585 -31.12 27.32 -34.40
CA TYR A 585 -31.29 25.86 -34.48
C TYR A 585 -32.64 25.44 -33.87
N SER A 586 -33.60 25.07 -34.72
CA SER A 586 -35.01 24.92 -34.32
C SER A 586 -35.27 23.74 -33.37
N GLN A 587 -34.53 22.64 -33.49
CA GLN A 587 -34.70 21.47 -32.62
C GLN A 587 -33.96 21.65 -31.29
N ALA A 588 -32.83 22.36 -31.32
CA ALA A 588 -31.99 22.60 -30.16
C ALA A 588 -32.66 23.47 -29.07
N ILE A 589 -33.39 24.50 -29.49
CA ILE A 589 -34.11 25.41 -28.57
C ILE A 589 -35.20 24.66 -27.81
N ILE A 590 -35.94 23.79 -28.49
CA ILE A 590 -37.05 23.04 -27.90
C ILE A 590 -36.52 22.13 -26.80
N LEU A 591 -35.45 21.37 -27.08
CA LEU A 591 -34.82 20.48 -26.10
C LEU A 591 -34.22 21.24 -24.91
N TYR A 592 -33.63 22.40 -25.15
CA TYR A 592 -33.10 23.25 -24.08
C TYR A 592 -34.21 23.82 -23.20
N LEU A 593 -35.30 24.31 -23.78
CA LEU A 593 -36.46 24.82 -23.04
C LEU A 593 -37.21 23.70 -22.29
N GLU A 594 -37.33 22.51 -22.87
CA GLU A 594 -37.86 21.31 -22.20
C GLU A 594 -37.07 21.01 -20.93
N HIS A 595 -35.73 21.01 -21.02
CA HIS A 595 -34.87 20.82 -19.86
C HIS A 595 -35.05 21.92 -18.80
N LEU A 596 -35.10 23.20 -19.21
CA LEU A 596 -35.30 24.31 -18.26
C LEU A 596 -36.65 24.25 -17.55
N VAL A 597 -37.71 23.79 -18.23
CA VAL A 597 -39.08 23.76 -17.73
C VAL A 597 -39.37 22.50 -16.93
N PHE A 598 -39.06 21.32 -17.45
CA PHE A 598 -39.44 20.05 -16.84
C PHE A 598 -38.40 19.50 -15.88
N GLU A 599 -37.10 19.63 -16.19
CA GLU A 599 -36.03 19.07 -15.35
C GLU A 599 -35.55 20.07 -14.30
N LYS A 600 -35.26 21.32 -14.69
CA LYS A 600 -34.82 22.39 -13.75
C LYS A 600 -35.95 23.12 -13.04
N ASN A 601 -37.21 22.86 -13.43
CA ASN A 601 -38.42 23.45 -12.85
C ASN A 601 -38.35 24.98 -12.64
N ILE A 602 -37.76 25.71 -13.60
CA ILE A 602 -37.56 27.15 -13.47
C ILE A 602 -38.92 27.87 -13.56
N GLN A 603 -39.27 28.60 -12.51
CA GLN A 603 -40.57 29.29 -12.38
C GLN A 603 -40.63 30.65 -13.14
N LYS A 604 -39.94 30.78 -14.28
CA LYS A 604 -39.95 32.02 -15.08
C LYS A 604 -41.00 31.95 -16.18
N GLU A 605 -42.01 32.81 -16.10
CA GLU A 605 -43.16 32.86 -17.04
C GLU A 605 -42.77 32.94 -18.52
N LYS A 606 -41.66 33.63 -18.83
CA LYS A 606 -41.16 33.83 -20.20
C LYS A 606 -40.80 32.50 -20.89
N PHE A 607 -40.19 31.55 -20.17
CA PHE A 607 -39.70 30.30 -20.76
C PHE A 607 -40.83 29.32 -21.04
N HIS A 608 -41.78 29.20 -20.11
CA HIS A 608 -42.99 28.39 -20.29
C HIS A 608 -43.87 28.93 -21.43
N SER A 609 -44.03 30.27 -21.51
CA SER A 609 -44.76 30.91 -22.61
C SER A 609 -44.07 30.71 -23.96
N HIS A 610 -42.74 30.76 -24.00
CA HIS A 610 -41.97 30.57 -25.22
C HIS A 610 -41.99 29.10 -25.69
N LEU A 611 -41.84 28.15 -24.77
CA LEU A 611 -41.97 26.71 -25.08
C LEU A 611 -43.37 26.37 -25.58
N ALA A 612 -44.42 26.89 -24.92
CA ALA A 612 -45.80 26.67 -25.36
C ALA A 612 -46.07 27.26 -26.75
N ALA A 613 -45.49 28.42 -27.07
CA ALA A 613 -45.59 29.01 -28.40
C ALA A 613 -44.87 28.16 -29.45
N LEU A 614 -43.65 27.65 -29.17
CA LEU A 614 -42.91 26.80 -30.10
C LEU A 614 -43.59 25.43 -30.33
N TYR A 615 -44.16 24.83 -29.29
CA TYR A 615 -44.98 23.62 -29.45
C TYR A 615 -46.24 23.89 -30.26
N LEU A 616 -46.91 25.01 -30.03
CA LEU A 616 -48.08 25.40 -30.81
C LEU A 616 -47.71 25.63 -32.28
N ASP A 617 -46.67 26.40 -32.55
CA ASP A 617 -46.22 26.68 -33.92
C ASP A 617 -45.78 25.38 -34.62
N ARG A 618 -45.14 24.43 -33.91
CA ARG A 618 -44.80 23.09 -34.43
C ARG A 618 -46.04 22.25 -34.73
N VAL A 619 -47.04 22.25 -33.85
CA VAL A 619 -48.31 21.54 -34.07
C VAL A 619 -49.06 22.14 -35.25
N LEU A 620 -49.09 23.47 -35.39
CA LEU A 620 -49.72 24.16 -36.51
C LEU A 620 -49.00 23.90 -37.84
N GLN A 621 -47.67 23.89 -37.86
CA GLN A 621 -46.89 23.53 -39.05
C GLN A 621 -47.19 22.09 -39.50
N LEU A 622 -47.16 21.13 -38.58
CA LEU A 622 -47.49 19.73 -38.89
C LEU A 622 -48.94 19.58 -39.34
N HIS A 623 -49.87 20.34 -38.74
CA HIS A 623 -51.28 20.31 -39.12
C HIS A 623 -51.54 20.93 -40.50
N SER A 624 -50.76 21.93 -40.91
CA SER A 624 -50.83 22.52 -42.26
C SER A 624 -50.26 21.64 -43.36
N GLN A 625 -49.42 20.65 -43.01
CA GLN A 625 -48.69 19.80 -43.96
C GLN A 625 -49.35 18.42 -44.19
N SER A 626 -50.26 17.98 -43.33
CA SER A 626 -50.88 16.65 -43.44
C SER A 626 -52.39 16.66 -43.16
N GLU A 627 -53.20 16.21 -44.12
CA GLU A 627 -54.64 15.93 -43.92
C GLU A 627 -54.90 14.64 -43.12
N THR A 628 -53.89 13.78 -42.93
CA THR A 628 -53.98 12.56 -42.12
C THR A 628 -53.21 12.70 -40.80
N PRO A 629 -53.74 12.16 -39.67
CA PRO A 629 -53.05 12.23 -38.39
C PRO A 629 -51.84 11.29 -38.37
N SER A 630 -50.63 11.84 -38.55
CA SER A 630 -49.39 11.09 -38.32
C SER A 630 -49.15 10.87 -36.82
N GLU A 631 -48.47 9.78 -36.45
CA GLU A 631 -48.05 9.52 -35.06
C GLU A 631 -47.20 10.66 -34.46
N GLU A 632 -46.52 11.45 -35.30
CA GLU A 632 -45.74 12.60 -34.87
C GLU A 632 -46.63 13.79 -34.47
N LEU A 633 -47.79 13.95 -35.12
CA LEU A 633 -48.78 14.98 -34.79
C LEU A 633 -49.49 14.66 -33.48
N SER A 634 -49.86 13.39 -33.26
CA SER A 634 -50.46 12.97 -31.98
C SER A 634 -49.46 13.05 -30.82
N SER A 635 -48.19 12.67 -31.05
CA SER A 635 -47.10 12.82 -30.06
C SER A 635 -46.83 14.28 -29.70
N SER A 636 -46.73 15.17 -30.70
CA SER A 636 -46.51 16.61 -30.48
C SER A 636 -47.70 17.27 -29.78
N ARG A 637 -48.94 16.87 -30.12
CA ARG A 637 -50.16 17.34 -29.48
C ARG A 637 -50.24 16.89 -28.01
N THR A 638 -49.86 15.65 -27.72
CA THR A 638 -49.82 15.12 -26.34
C THR A 638 -48.76 15.86 -25.49
N LYS A 639 -47.60 16.19 -26.07
CA LYS A 639 -46.57 17.00 -25.39
C LYS A 639 -47.07 18.41 -25.05
N LEU A 640 -47.77 19.06 -25.99
CA LEU A 640 -48.40 20.36 -25.77
C LEU A 640 -49.45 20.27 -24.66
N GLN A 641 -50.36 19.30 -24.72
CA GLN A 641 -51.40 19.09 -23.70
C GLN A 641 -50.78 18.86 -22.31
N ASN A 642 -49.73 18.04 -22.21
CA ASN A 642 -49.01 17.79 -20.96
C ASN A 642 -48.38 19.07 -20.39
N LEU A 643 -47.77 19.91 -21.23
CA LEU A 643 -47.21 21.20 -20.78
C LEU A 643 -48.32 22.13 -20.26
N LEU A 644 -49.43 22.24 -21.00
CA LEU A 644 -50.56 23.10 -20.64
C LEU A 644 -51.27 22.64 -19.36
N GLN A 645 -51.34 21.33 -19.12
CA GLN A 645 -51.94 20.76 -17.92
C GLN A 645 -51.04 20.94 -16.69
N LYS A 646 -49.74 20.64 -16.80
CA LYS A 646 -48.79 20.61 -15.68
C LYS A 646 -48.28 21.99 -15.28
N SER A 647 -48.04 22.89 -16.23
CA SER A 647 -47.55 24.24 -15.92
C SER A 647 -48.69 25.21 -15.67
N ASN A 648 -48.48 26.15 -14.74
CA ASN A 648 -49.37 27.29 -14.48
C ASN A 648 -48.72 28.64 -14.87
N LEU A 649 -47.49 28.61 -15.40
CA LEU A 649 -46.65 29.80 -15.56
C LEU A 649 -46.52 30.26 -17.00
N TYR A 650 -47.62 30.28 -17.76
CA TYR A 650 -47.60 30.79 -19.13
C TYR A 650 -48.72 31.80 -19.37
N ARG A 651 -48.54 32.64 -20.39
CA ARG A 651 -49.54 33.64 -20.78
C ARG A 651 -50.70 33.00 -21.53
N VAL A 652 -51.71 32.59 -20.75
CA VAL A 652 -52.93 31.93 -21.24
C VAL A 652 -53.64 32.76 -22.33
N GLN A 653 -53.67 34.09 -22.18
CA GLN A 653 -54.30 34.99 -23.15
C GLN A 653 -53.59 35.05 -24.52
N LEU A 654 -52.25 34.96 -24.55
CA LEU A 654 -51.49 34.96 -25.81
C LEU A 654 -51.69 33.66 -26.60
N LEU A 655 -51.77 32.53 -25.88
CA LEU A 655 -52.02 31.23 -26.49
C LEU A 655 -53.47 31.12 -26.96
N LEU A 656 -54.45 31.55 -26.15
CA LEU A 656 -55.86 31.59 -26.55
C LEU A 656 -56.09 32.46 -27.79
N GLY A 657 -55.41 33.61 -27.90
CA GLY A 657 -55.50 34.46 -29.09
C GLY A 657 -55.06 33.76 -30.38
N LYS A 658 -54.10 32.82 -30.31
CA LYS A 658 -53.66 32.03 -31.46
C LYS A 658 -54.51 30.79 -31.72
N ILE A 659 -55.14 30.22 -30.69
CA ILE A 659 -55.82 28.92 -30.76
C ILE A 659 -57.32 29.05 -31.05
N LYS A 660 -57.97 30.16 -30.67
CA LYS A 660 -59.43 30.36 -30.83
C LYS A 660 -59.94 30.17 -32.26
N ASP A 661 -59.11 30.48 -33.25
CA ASP A 661 -59.45 30.37 -34.67
C ASP A 661 -59.01 29.02 -35.29
N THR A 662 -58.55 28.07 -34.47
CA THR A 662 -58.03 26.75 -34.91
C THR A 662 -58.86 25.58 -34.37
N ASP A 663 -58.77 24.42 -35.01
CA ASP A 663 -59.51 23.18 -34.64
C ASP A 663 -58.99 22.48 -33.36
N LEU A 664 -58.10 23.11 -32.59
CA LEU A 664 -57.52 22.60 -31.34
C LEU A 664 -58.46 22.82 -30.12
N LYS A 665 -59.65 22.21 -30.18
CA LYS A 665 -60.74 22.43 -29.20
C LYS A 665 -60.44 21.88 -27.80
N PHE A 666 -59.66 20.79 -27.69
CA PHE A 666 -59.32 20.19 -26.40
C PHE A 666 -58.28 21.04 -25.64
N GLU A 667 -57.27 21.54 -26.34
CA GLU A 667 -56.27 22.47 -25.82
C GLU A 667 -56.92 23.80 -25.40
N CYS A 668 -57.90 24.29 -26.17
CA CYS A 668 -58.76 25.40 -25.78
C CYS A 668 -59.47 25.16 -24.44
N ALA A 669 -60.06 23.97 -24.25
CA ALA A 669 -60.74 23.63 -22.99
C ALA A 669 -59.78 23.64 -21.79
N ILE A 670 -58.54 23.13 -21.94
CA ILE A 670 -57.50 23.19 -20.91
C ILE A 670 -57.17 24.65 -20.56
N LEU A 671 -57.00 25.52 -21.56
CA LEU A 671 -56.67 26.94 -21.36
C LEU A 671 -57.81 27.71 -20.68
N TYR A 672 -59.07 27.48 -21.07
CA TYR A 672 -60.23 28.07 -20.38
C TYR A 672 -60.33 27.58 -18.93
N GLY A 673 -59.94 26.33 -18.65
CA GLY A 673 -59.84 25.80 -17.30
C GLY A 673 -58.82 26.49 -16.41
N LYS A 674 -57.68 26.89 -16.99
CA LYS A 674 -56.68 27.70 -16.27
C LYS A 674 -57.13 29.15 -16.05
N LEU A 675 -58.05 29.67 -16.86
CA LEU A 675 -58.71 30.97 -16.62
C LEU A 675 -59.88 30.89 -15.62
N GLU A 676 -60.14 29.71 -15.06
CA GLU A 676 -61.30 29.43 -14.19
C GLU A 676 -62.67 29.65 -14.87
N GLU A 677 -62.70 29.75 -16.20
CA GLU A 677 -63.93 29.80 -17.01
C GLU A 677 -64.43 28.38 -17.32
N TYR A 678 -64.77 27.64 -16.27
CA TYR A 678 -65.14 26.22 -16.35
C TYR A 678 -66.39 25.97 -17.20
N ASP A 679 -67.37 26.88 -17.18
CA ASP A 679 -68.59 26.76 -17.98
C ASP A 679 -68.28 26.67 -19.47
N LYS A 680 -67.36 27.51 -19.97
CA LYS A 680 -66.95 27.52 -21.39
C LYS A 680 -66.12 26.29 -21.74
N ALA A 681 -65.23 25.85 -20.84
CA ALA A 681 -64.42 24.65 -21.04
C ALA A 681 -65.28 23.39 -21.11
N LEU A 682 -66.22 23.22 -20.17
CA LEU A 682 -67.14 22.09 -20.15
C LEU A 682 -68.12 22.15 -21.33
N HIS A 683 -68.60 23.33 -21.72
CA HIS A 683 -69.42 23.48 -22.92
C HIS A 683 -68.69 23.04 -24.20
N ILE A 684 -67.40 23.35 -24.35
CA ILE A 684 -66.58 22.88 -25.49
C ILE A 684 -66.46 21.35 -25.48
N LEU A 685 -66.16 20.75 -24.32
CA LEU A 685 -65.99 19.30 -24.19
C LEU A 685 -67.31 18.54 -24.46
N VAL A 686 -68.43 19.04 -23.95
CA VAL A 686 -69.75 18.38 -23.99
C VAL A 686 -70.48 18.64 -25.31
N HIS A 687 -70.56 19.88 -25.78
CA HIS A 687 -71.36 20.21 -26.96
C HIS A 687 -70.55 20.20 -28.26
N GLN A 688 -69.28 20.63 -28.24
CA GLN A 688 -68.47 20.72 -29.47
C GLN A 688 -67.68 19.44 -29.76
N LEU A 689 -67.11 18.80 -28.73
CA LEU A 689 -66.35 17.55 -28.87
C LEU A 689 -67.19 16.30 -28.63
N LYS A 690 -68.31 16.40 -27.90
CA LYS A 690 -69.19 15.28 -27.51
C LYS A 690 -68.44 14.13 -26.82
N ASP A 691 -67.33 14.43 -26.15
CA ASP A 691 -66.53 13.45 -25.41
C ASP A 691 -66.82 13.57 -23.91
N PHE A 692 -67.81 12.81 -23.46
CA PHE A 692 -68.28 12.80 -22.07
C PHE A 692 -67.22 12.26 -21.10
N GLN A 693 -66.37 11.33 -21.55
CA GLN A 693 -65.28 10.78 -20.74
C GLN A 693 -64.13 11.78 -20.59
N ALA A 694 -63.85 12.59 -21.61
CA ALA A 694 -62.91 13.70 -21.51
C ALA A 694 -63.41 14.80 -20.56
N ALA A 695 -64.72 15.09 -20.54
CA ALA A 695 -65.32 16.02 -19.59
C ALA A 695 -65.19 15.54 -18.13
N GLU A 696 -65.42 14.25 -17.88
CA GLU A 696 -65.18 13.63 -16.56
C GLU A 696 -63.71 13.74 -16.15
N ARG A 697 -62.78 13.37 -17.03
CA ARG A 697 -61.33 13.46 -16.77
C ARG A 697 -60.88 14.90 -16.51
N TYR A 698 -61.45 15.87 -17.22
CA TYR A 698 -61.18 17.29 -17.00
C TYR A 698 -61.65 17.76 -15.62
N CYS A 699 -62.84 17.36 -15.17
CA CYS A 699 -63.32 17.67 -13.82
C CYS A 699 -62.43 17.06 -12.73
N LEU A 700 -61.92 15.84 -12.95
CA LEU A 700 -60.96 15.19 -12.05
C LEU A 700 -59.64 15.95 -12.00
N TRP A 701 -59.07 16.28 -13.16
CA TRP A 701 -57.83 17.05 -13.26
C TRP A 701 -57.94 18.46 -12.64
N ALA A 702 -59.00 19.20 -12.95
CA ALA A 702 -59.21 20.56 -12.44
C ALA A 702 -59.45 20.61 -10.92
N SER A 703 -59.70 19.46 -10.28
CA SER A 703 -59.98 19.35 -8.85
C SER A 703 -58.92 18.57 -8.04
N GLU A 704 -57.82 18.15 -8.66
CA GLU A 704 -56.78 17.28 -8.05
C GLU A 704 -56.09 17.92 -6.83
N ASP A 705 -55.81 19.23 -6.88
CA ASP A 705 -55.15 20.00 -5.81
C ASP A 705 -56.10 20.87 -4.97
N LYS A 706 -57.42 20.76 -5.18
CA LYS A 706 -58.42 21.64 -4.57
C LYS A 706 -59.32 20.86 -3.60
N ASP A 707 -59.98 21.59 -2.69
CA ASP A 707 -60.85 20.97 -1.67
C ASP A 707 -61.92 20.05 -2.30
N PRO A 708 -62.37 18.99 -1.59
CA PRO A 708 -63.46 18.13 -2.05
C PRO A 708 -64.75 18.89 -2.41
N SER A 709 -65.00 20.04 -1.77
CA SER A 709 -66.12 20.94 -2.08
C SER A 709 -66.00 21.62 -3.45
N TYR A 710 -64.77 21.81 -3.93
CA TYR A 710 -64.46 22.33 -5.26
C TYR A 710 -64.76 21.29 -6.34
N ARG A 711 -64.30 20.05 -6.11
CA ARG A 711 -64.62 18.90 -6.96
C ARG A 711 -66.14 18.71 -7.07
N GLN A 712 -66.82 18.75 -5.93
CA GLN A 712 -68.27 18.67 -5.88
C GLN A 712 -68.94 19.73 -6.76
N ARG A 713 -68.50 21.00 -6.71
CA ARG A 713 -69.07 22.08 -7.54
C ARG A 713 -68.89 21.84 -9.04
N LEU A 714 -67.71 21.40 -9.49
CA LEU A 714 -67.45 21.11 -10.91
C LEU A 714 -68.31 19.94 -11.43
N PHE A 715 -68.44 18.88 -10.63
CA PHE A 715 -69.28 17.74 -11.00
C PHE A 715 -70.78 18.12 -11.02
N HIS A 716 -71.23 19.00 -10.13
CA HIS A 716 -72.60 19.55 -10.21
C HIS A 716 -72.81 20.46 -11.42
N MET A 717 -71.80 21.23 -11.83
CA MET A 717 -71.83 22.05 -13.04
C MET A 717 -71.91 21.18 -14.30
N LEU A 718 -71.12 20.09 -14.35
CA LEU A 718 -71.20 19.11 -15.43
C LEU A 718 -72.58 18.41 -15.47
N LEU A 719 -73.11 18.04 -14.31
CA LEU A 719 -74.45 17.45 -14.21
C LEU A 719 -75.53 18.45 -14.66
N ALA A 720 -75.44 19.72 -14.27
CA ALA A 720 -76.37 20.75 -14.71
C ALA A 720 -76.32 20.96 -16.24
N LEU A 721 -75.13 20.89 -16.84
CA LEU A 721 -74.96 20.96 -18.30
C LEU A 721 -75.56 19.74 -19.02
N TYR A 722 -75.43 18.53 -18.46
CA TYR A 722 -76.07 17.33 -19.02
C TYR A 722 -77.60 17.35 -18.89
N MET A 723 -78.11 18.02 -17.87
CA MET A 723 -79.54 18.06 -17.51
C MET A 723 -80.24 19.33 -18.03
N ASP A 724 -79.58 20.13 -18.89
CA ASP A 724 -80.17 21.34 -19.47
C ASP A 724 -81.37 20.98 -20.38
N PRO A 725 -82.59 21.44 -20.06
CA PRO A 725 -83.79 21.12 -20.82
C PRO A 725 -83.81 21.72 -22.23
N SER A 726 -82.94 22.69 -22.53
CA SER A 726 -82.90 23.35 -23.84
C SER A 726 -82.15 22.56 -24.94
N ILE A 727 -81.31 21.58 -24.56
CA ILE A 727 -80.41 20.83 -25.47
C ILE A 727 -80.55 19.31 -25.25
N SER A 728 -81.64 18.86 -24.62
CA SER A 728 -81.82 17.46 -24.20
C SER A 728 -81.73 16.47 -25.37
N ASN A 729 -80.71 15.60 -25.32
CA ASN A 729 -80.49 14.46 -26.19
C ASN A 729 -80.44 13.19 -25.33
N ASP A 730 -80.93 12.05 -25.85
CA ASP A 730 -80.87 10.76 -25.14
C ASP A 730 -79.44 10.38 -24.70
N ALA A 731 -78.43 10.80 -25.48
CA ALA A 731 -77.02 10.60 -25.14
C ALA A 731 -76.56 11.38 -23.88
N LEU A 732 -77.09 12.59 -23.65
CA LEU A 732 -76.77 13.39 -22.47
C LEU A 732 -77.46 12.84 -21.22
N VAL A 733 -78.68 12.33 -21.38
CA VAL A 733 -79.42 11.65 -20.30
C VAL A 733 -78.67 10.40 -19.85
N MET A 734 -78.19 9.59 -20.80
CA MET A 734 -77.37 8.40 -20.49
C MET A 734 -76.03 8.79 -19.83
N ALA A 735 -75.36 9.84 -20.32
CA ALA A 735 -74.12 10.34 -19.71
C ALA A 735 -74.36 10.88 -18.27
N ALA A 736 -75.49 11.54 -18.02
CA ALA A 736 -75.87 12.00 -16.67
C ALA A 736 -76.11 10.85 -15.70
N VAL A 737 -76.81 9.79 -16.14
CA VAL A 737 -77.04 8.58 -15.35
C VAL A 737 -75.72 7.86 -15.06
N ASP A 738 -74.85 7.72 -16.07
CA ASP A 738 -73.52 7.12 -15.91
C ASP A 738 -72.64 7.92 -14.94
N LEU A 739 -72.63 9.26 -15.06
CA LEU A 739 -71.87 10.16 -14.19
C LEU A 739 -72.29 10.00 -12.72
N LEU A 740 -73.60 9.98 -12.46
CA LEU A 740 -74.15 9.79 -11.12
C LEU A 740 -73.80 8.42 -10.55
N ASN A 741 -73.94 7.35 -11.33
CA ASN A 741 -73.66 6.00 -10.87
C ASN A 741 -72.17 5.71 -10.65
N ARG A 742 -71.27 6.33 -11.44
CA ARG A 742 -69.81 6.16 -11.31
C ARG A 742 -69.20 6.98 -10.17
N HIS A 743 -69.67 8.21 -9.95
CA HIS A 743 -69.08 9.14 -9.00
C HIS A 743 -70.03 9.52 -7.85
N ALA A 744 -70.77 8.53 -7.34
CA ALA A 744 -71.79 8.74 -6.30
C ALA A 744 -71.26 9.41 -5.02
N GLU A 745 -69.99 9.17 -4.68
CA GLU A 745 -69.29 9.75 -3.52
C GLU A 745 -69.08 11.27 -3.60
N VAL A 746 -69.05 11.83 -4.82
CA VAL A 746 -68.70 13.24 -5.04
C VAL A 746 -69.93 14.15 -4.94
N PHE A 747 -71.12 13.61 -5.20
CA PHE A 747 -72.35 14.39 -5.28
C PHE A 747 -73.04 14.57 -3.92
N ASP A 748 -73.73 15.69 -3.76
CA ASP A 748 -74.65 15.89 -2.64
C ASP A 748 -75.98 15.23 -3.02
N ALA A 749 -76.26 14.08 -2.39
CA ALA A 749 -77.45 13.29 -2.67
C ALA A 749 -78.75 14.10 -2.56
N VAL A 750 -78.82 15.08 -1.65
CA VAL A 750 -80.02 15.91 -1.45
C VAL A 750 -80.21 16.88 -2.62
N ARG A 751 -79.12 17.43 -3.17
CA ARG A 751 -79.18 18.32 -4.35
C ARG A 751 -79.50 17.56 -5.62
N VAL A 752 -78.85 16.41 -5.83
CA VAL A 752 -79.11 15.56 -7.00
C VAL A 752 -80.56 15.12 -7.05
N LEU A 753 -81.13 14.66 -5.92
CA LEU A 753 -82.53 14.24 -5.85
C LEU A 753 -83.53 15.36 -6.22
N ARG A 754 -83.15 16.63 -6.05
CA ARG A 754 -83.98 17.78 -6.47
C ARG A 754 -83.85 18.12 -7.95
N LEU A 755 -82.74 17.70 -8.58
CA LEU A 755 -82.44 17.97 -10.00
C LEU A 755 -82.90 16.82 -10.92
N VAL A 756 -83.10 15.62 -10.38
CA VAL A 756 -83.58 14.46 -11.15
C VAL A 756 -85.03 14.67 -11.59
N PRO A 757 -85.34 14.52 -12.89
CA PRO A 757 -86.72 14.58 -13.39
C PRO A 757 -87.61 13.45 -12.83
N GLU A 758 -88.90 13.73 -12.65
CA GLU A 758 -89.89 12.75 -12.21
C GLU A 758 -90.07 11.58 -13.21
N SER A 759 -89.59 11.74 -14.45
CA SER A 759 -89.63 10.71 -15.50
C SER A 759 -88.60 9.59 -15.32
N TRP A 760 -87.61 9.74 -14.44
CA TRP A 760 -86.56 8.74 -14.24
C TRP A 760 -87.02 7.62 -13.30
N SER A 761 -86.84 6.37 -13.73
CA SER A 761 -87.11 5.23 -12.85
C SER A 761 -86.05 5.13 -11.75
N VAL A 762 -86.48 4.80 -10.53
CA VAL A 762 -85.58 4.63 -9.37
C VAL A 762 -84.52 3.55 -9.63
N GLN A 763 -84.82 2.56 -10.48
CA GLN A 763 -83.88 1.50 -10.86
C GLN A 763 -82.61 2.04 -11.52
N LEU A 764 -82.71 3.11 -12.31
CA LEU A 764 -81.56 3.73 -12.99
C LEU A 764 -80.59 4.41 -12.02
N LEU A 765 -81.09 4.85 -10.85
CA LEU A 765 -80.32 5.55 -9.82
C LEU A 765 -79.97 4.66 -8.62
N CYS A 766 -80.34 3.39 -8.63
CA CYS A 766 -80.12 2.47 -7.52
C CYS A 766 -78.62 2.37 -7.11
N PRO A 767 -77.64 2.29 -8.03
CA PRO A 767 -76.23 2.32 -7.68
C PRO A 767 -75.82 3.62 -7.00
N PHE A 768 -76.24 4.78 -7.53
CA PHE A 768 -76.01 6.09 -6.94
C PHE A 768 -76.56 6.20 -5.52
N LEU A 769 -77.85 5.89 -5.32
CA LEU A 769 -78.52 5.98 -4.02
C LEU A 769 -77.90 5.03 -2.98
N SER A 770 -77.55 3.82 -3.40
CA SER A 770 -76.85 2.85 -2.55
C SER A 770 -75.47 3.35 -2.15
N GLY A 771 -74.71 3.94 -3.09
CA GLY A 771 -73.41 4.54 -2.85
C GLY A 771 -73.50 5.71 -1.87
N ALA A 772 -74.39 6.66 -2.13
CA ALA A 772 -74.57 7.86 -1.30
C ALA A 772 -74.99 7.54 0.14
N ILE A 773 -75.89 6.58 0.35
CA ILE A 773 -76.32 6.15 1.70
C ILE A 773 -75.17 5.45 2.43
N ARG A 774 -74.43 4.57 1.74
CA ARG A 774 -73.27 3.88 2.32
C ARG A 774 -72.21 4.88 2.75
N GLU A 775 -71.91 5.87 1.92
CA GLU A 775 -70.91 6.89 2.22
C GLU A 775 -71.32 7.76 3.41
N SER A 776 -72.58 8.21 3.45
CA SER A 776 -73.12 8.95 4.60
C SER A 776 -73.01 8.16 5.91
N MET A 777 -73.34 6.85 5.87
CA MET A 777 -73.20 5.97 7.02
C MET A 777 -71.73 5.69 7.39
N HIS A 778 -70.85 5.55 6.41
CA HIS A 778 -69.42 5.35 6.59
C HIS A 778 -68.78 6.57 7.25
N SER A 779 -69.01 7.77 6.71
CA SER A 779 -68.53 9.04 7.25
C SER A 779 -68.98 9.26 8.70
N LYS A 780 -70.24 8.95 9.03
CA LYS A 780 -70.74 8.98 10.42
C LYS A 780 -69.98 8.02 11.33
N ARG A 781 -69.80 6.76 10.93
CA ARG A 781 -69.09 5.74 11.73
C ARG A 781 -67.61 6.08 11.88
N MET A 782 -66.94 6.53 10.83
CA MET A 782 -65.52 6.91 10.87
C MET A 782 -65.30 8.11 11.80
N SER A 783 -66.18 9.10 11.76
CA SER A 783 -66.15 10.23 12.69
C SER A 783 -66.32 9.79 14.15
N GLN A 784 -67.14 8.78 14.43
CA GLN A 784 -67.29 8.21 15.77
C GLN A 784 -66.02 7.49 16.24
N VAL A 785 -65.33 6.76 15.34
CA VAL A 785 -64.05 6.11 15.64
C VAL A 785 -62.96 7.15 15.91
N ALA A 786 -62.83 8.17 15.06
CA ALA A 786 -61.88 9.26 15.24
C ALA A 786 -62.10 9.98 16.58
N LEU A 787 -63.36 10.23 16.97
CA LEU A 787 -63.69 10.78 18.27
C LEU A 787 -63.26 9.85 19.43
N GLY A 788 -63.42 8.53 19.26
CA GLY A 788 -62.97 7.53 20.23
C GLY A 788 -61.45 7.51 20.40
N LEU A 789 -60.71 7.56 19.30
CA LEU A 789 -59.25 7.62 19.30
C LEU A 789 -58.72 8.90 19.93
N ALA A 790 -59.28 10.06 19.56
CA ALA A 790 -58.92 11.34 20.17
C ALA A 790 -59.19 11.37 21.68
N ARG A 791 -60.27 10.72 22.14
CA ARG A 791 -60.53 10.53 23.58
C ARG A 791 -59.46 9.66 24.25
N SER A 792 -59.02 8.59 23.59
CA SER A 792 -57.95 7.71 24.07
C SER A 792 -56.61 8.44 24.18
N GLU A 793 -56.19 9.15 23.13
CA GLU A 793 -54.96 9.95 23.12
C GLU A 793 -54.97 11.01 24.24
N ASN A 794 -56.11 11.66 24.47
CA ASN A 794 -56.26 12.62 25.56
C ASN A 794 -56.05 11.95 26.94
N ILE A 795 -56.50 10.71 27.12
CA ILE A 795 -56.26 9.94 28.34
C ILE A 795 -54.77 9.59 28.49
N ILE A 796 -54.10 9.16 27.42
CA ILE A 796 -52.67 8.86 27.41
C ILE A 796 -51.87 10.09 27.79
N HIS A 797 -52.12 11.24 27.16
CA HIS A 797 -51.44 12.49 27.49
C HIS A 797 -51.73 12.97 28.90
N LYS A 798 -52.95 12.75 29.42
CA LYS A 798 -53.25 13.00 30.85
C LYS A 798 -52.43 12.10 31.76
N HIS A 799 -52.26 10.82 31.43
CA HIS A 799 -51.43 9.90 32.19
C HIS A 799 -49.95 10.30 32.15
N GLU A 800 -49.41 10.62 30.97
CA GLU A 800 -48.04 11.14 30.81
C GLU A 800 -47.83 12.41 31.64
N LYS A 801 -48.77 13.37 31.57
CA LYS A 801 -48.74 14.58 32.40
C LYS A 801 -48.70 14.26 33.89
N MET A 802 -49.43 13.25 34.35
CA MET A 802 -49.41 12.81 35.75
C MET A 802 -48.09 12.14 36.12
N LYS A 803 -47.53 11.30 35.24
CA LYS A 803 -46.21 10.67 35.42
C LYS A 803 -45.08 11.69 35.44
N SER A 804 -45.14 12.74 34.62
CA SER A 804 -44.19 13.85 34.60
C SER A 804 -44.30 14.77 35.83
N LYS A 805 -45.44 14.77 36.53
CA LYS A 805 -45.59 15.41 37.85
C LYS A 805 -45.00 14.55 38.99
N GLY A 806 -43.89 13.84 38.70
CA GLY A 806 -43.21 12.95 39.63
C GLY A 806 -42.95 13.58 41.01
N GLY A 807 -42.82 12.72 42.02
CA GLY A 807 -42.82 13.05 43.45
C GLY A 807 -41.81 14.11 43.92
N PRO A 808 -41.82 14.45 45.22
CA PRO A 808 -41.10 15.61 45.75
C PRO A 808 -39.61 15.57 45.41
N ILE A 809 -39.12 16.66 44.81
CA ILE A 809 -37.71 16.83 44.46
C ILE A 809 -36.99 17.42 45.67
N PHE A 810 -36.01 16.71 46.22
CA PHE A 810 -35.18 17.21 47.31
C PHE A 810 -34.09 18.15 46.80
N LEU A 811 -34.17 19.43 47.19
CA LEU A 811 -33.12 20.42 46.97
C LEU A 811 -32.08 20.32 48.10
N SER A 812 -30.81 20.21 47.75
CA SER A 812 -29.68 20.27 48.69
C SER A 812 -28.98 21.61 48.52
N GLU A 813 -28.54 22.25 49.60
CA GLU A 813 -27.83 23.55 49.60
C GLU A 813 -26.57 23.57 48.71
N LYS A 814 -26.01 22.41 48.38
CA LYS A 814 -24.84 22.28 47.49
C LYS A 814 -25.18 22.35 45.99
N LYS A 815 -26.45 22.24 45.61
CA LYS A 815 -26.88 22.27 44.21
C LYS A 815 -27.28 23.68 43.80
N GLY A 816 -26.41 24.34 43.05
CA GLY A 816 -26.70 25.64 42.43
C GLY A 816 -27.43 25.53 41.09
N CYS A 817 -28.00 26.63 40.62
CA CYS A 817 -28.61 26.74 39.30
C CYS A 817 -27.54 26.62 38.21
N GLN A 818 -27.77 25.80 37.18
CA GLN A 818 -26.79 25.59 36.09
C GLN A 818 -26.48 26.86 35.26
N LEU A 819 -27.37 27.85 35.24
CA LEU A 819 -27.21 29.04 34.40
C LEU A 819 -26.52 30.20 35.12
N CYS A 820 -26.73 30.35 36.42
CA CYS A 820 -26.13 31.44 37.20
C CYS A 820 -25.20 30.96 38.32
N HIS A 821 -25.06 29.65 38.50
CA HIS A 821 -24.26 28.96 39.52
C HIS A 821 -24.58 29.30 40.99
N ASN A 822 -25.50 30.24 41.25
CA ASN A 822 -25.98 30.58 42.59
C ASN A 822 -26.88 29.48 43.18
N THR A 823 -26.87 29.36 44.51
CA THR A 823 -27.73 28.49 45.31
C THR A 823 -29.19 28.95 45.29
N PHE A 824 -30.13 28.02 45.42
CA PHE A 824 -31.55 28.32 45.53
C PHE A 824 -31.87 28.82 46.95
N SER A 825 -32.24 30.10 47.10
CA SER A 825 -32.67 30.69 48.37
C SER A 825 -34.16 30.47 48.66
N GLU A 826 -34.96 30.21 47.63
CA GLU A 826 -36.40 29.99 47.69
C GLU A 826 -36.76 28.64 47.04
N PRO A 827 -37.82 27.94 47.49
CA PRO A 827 -38.24 26.66 46.93
C PRO A 827 -38.87 26.77 45.53
N GLU A 828 -38.85 27.94 44.89
CA GLU A 828 -39.34 28.17 43.54
C GLU A 828 -38.25 27.96 42.48
N PHE A 829 -38.35 26.86 41.73
CA PHE A 829 -37.42 26.53 40.64
C PHE A 829 -38.13 25.84 39.47
N VAL A 830 -37.52 25.92 38.30
CA VAL A 830 -37.94 25.19 37.10
C VAL A 830 -37.08 23.94 36.96
N PHE A 831 -37.70 22.77 36.87
CA PHE A 831 -36.99 21.52 36.65
C PHE A 831 -37.01 21.15 35.16
N HIS A 832 -35.82 21.11 34.54
CA HIS A 832 -35.71 20.72 33.13
C HIS A 832 -35.93 19.20 32.97
N PRO A 833 -36.52 18.72 31.86
CA PRO A 833 -36.71 17.28 31.59
C PRO A 833 -35.44 16.42 31.67
N SER A 834 -34.25 17.04 31.59
CA SER A 834 -32.94 16.40 31.77
C SER A 834 -32.51 16.21 33.22
N GLY A 835 -33.35 16.53 34.21
CA GLY A 835 -33.07 16.29 35.63
C GLY A 835 -32.37 17.42 36.38
N ILE A 836 -32.35 18.65 35.85
CA ILE A 836 -31.53 19.76 36.37
C ILE A 836 -32.42 20.93 36.84
N PRO A 837 -32.24 21.45 38.07
CA PRO A 837 -32.99 22.60 38.57
C PRO A 837 -32.39 23.92 38.08
N ILE A 838 -33.25 24.88 37.73
CA ILE A 838 -32.89 26.21 37.22
C ILE A 838 -33.79 27.25 37.92
N HIS A 839 -33.28 28.45 38.21
CA HIS A 839 -34.14 29.54 38.70
C HIS A 839 -35.21 29.90 37.67
N THR A 840 -36.41 30.24 38.15
CA THR A 840 -37.54 30.70 37.31
C THR A 840 -37.14 31.86 36.39
N HIS A 841 -36.36 32.82 36.90
CA HIS A 841 -35.86 33.94 36.12
C HIS A 841 -34.83 33.54 35.04
N CYS A 842 -33.93 32.60 35.33
CA CYS A 842 -32.94 32.13 34.37
C CYS A 842 -33.58 31.34 33.21
N ALA A 843 -34.64 30.56 33.49
CA ALA A 843 -35.41 29.88 32.45
C ALA A 843 -36.17 30.87 31.55
N ALA A 844 -36.74 31.94 32.13
CA ALA A 844 -37.44 32.97 31.38
C ALA A 844 -36.54 33.76 30.42
N LYS A 845 -35.28 34.03 30.81
CA LYS A 845 -34.28 34.66 29.93
C LYS A 845 -33.90 33.78 28.74
N ARG A 846 -33.70 32.48 28.94
CA ARG A 846 -33.35 31.54 27.86
C ARG A 846 -34.42 31.44 26.76
N ASN A 847 -35.71 31.48 27.13
CA ASN A 847 -36.80 31.42 26.14
C ASN A 847 -36.91 32.69 25.25
N ARG A 848 -36.30 33.81 25.67
CA ARG A 848 -36.20 35.01 24.84
C ARG A 848 -34.99 34.99 23.89
N GLU A 849 -33.96 34.22 24.22
CA GLU A 849 -32.69 34.19 23.48
C GLU A 849 -32.51 32.96 22.58
N SER A 850 -33.43 31.99 22.61
CA SER A 850 -33.47 30.89 21.64
C SER A 850 -34.11 31.34 20.30
N PRO A 851 -33.37 31.35 19.17
CA PRO A 851 -33.97 31.53 17.86
C PRO A 851 -34.74 30.27 17.46
N SER A 852 -35.80 30.49 16.68
CA SER A 852 -36.65 29.51 15.99
C SER A 852 -37.41 28.48 16.86
N ARG A 853 -38.70 28.79 17.06
CA ARG A 853 -39.75 27.76 16.98
C ARG A 853 -39.47 26.92 15.72
N ARG A 854 -38.92 25.72 15.91
CA ARG A 854 -39.03 24.64 14.92
C ARG A 854 -40.53 24.45 14.70
N GLN A 855 -41.01 24.91 13.55
CA GLN A 855 -42.22 24.36 12.96
C GLN A 855 -41.97 22.86 12.84
N TYR A 856 -42.64 22.08 13.69
CA TYR A 856 -42.81 20.67 13.41
C TYR A 856 -43.56 20.57 12.08
N PRO A 857 -43.06 19.81 11.09
CA PRO A 857 -43.86 19.49 9.93
C PRO A 857 -45.09 18.71 10.40
N ASN A 858 -46.25 19.08 9.87
CA ASN A 858 -47.46 18.28 9.94
C ASN A 858 -47.12 16.83 9.57
N VAL A 859 -47.10 15.95 10.56
CA VAL A 859 -47.27 14.52 10.33
C VAL A 859 -48.77 14.31 10.14
N ASN A 860 -49.24 14.64 8.94
CA ASN A 860 -50.33 13.90 8.34
C ASN A 860 -49.76 12.53 8.03
N ASN A 861 -50.12 11.53 8.82
CA ASN A 861 -50.20 10.13 8.42
C ASN A 861 -51.06 9.39 9.45
N HIS A 862 -52.37 9.55 9.29
CA HIS A 862 -53.27 8.42 9.48
C HIS A 862 -53.37 7.68 8.16
N THR A 863 -52.56 6.63 8.03
CA THR A 863 -52.95 5.32 7.50
C THR A 863 -52.13 4.29 8.25
#